data_AF-A0AAV8WR83-F1
#
_entry.id   AF-A0AAV8WR83-F1
#
_cell.length_a   1.000
_cell.length_b   1.000
_cell.length_c   1.000
_cell.angle_alpha   90.00
_cell.angle_beta   90.00
_cell.angle_gamma   90.00
#
_symmetry.space_group_name_H-M   'P 1'
#
loop_
_entity.id
_entity.type
_entity.pdbx_description
1 polymer ?
#
loop_
_entity_poly.entity_id
_entity_poly.type
_entity_poly.pdbx_seq_one_letter_code
_entity_poly.pdbx_strand_id
1 'polypeptide(L)'
;MGVPAFFRWLSRKYPSVIVNCVEQKPVDINGTRVPINSSEPNPNGVEFDNLYLDMNGIIHPCTHPEDRPAPKNEDEMMVAIFECIDRMFSIVRPRKLLYMAIDGVAPRAKMNQQRSRRFRASKETWEKIQEVKRIRAELLLKGAVLPPEKPKEEHFDSNCITPGTPFMARLSECLHYYIHERLNNDPGWKGIKIENTVILSDANVPGEGEHKIMDYIRKQRSQPDHDPNTQHCLCGADADLIMLGLATHEPNFTIIREEFKPNKPRPCHEMKDCIGGSQSEHETPADHSISSETEYIFVRLNVLREYLEKELQMPNLPFKYEFDRGYLTDSGEVNLERVQMIMLELGKAEDEIFKTRQHKELQFKAREKAKKKRSDGFNEYRPNWNLVQNTQFAPQAVGQRKVVVNARQEAFNIRTAGMHIEGKKTALEMMFRPAGSAASTDNPSHGQKRKHEEDDDSEDDQAHDEVRLWEDGFKDRYYESKFDVGPNQMEFRHAVALHYVRGLCWVLRYYYQGCASWKWYFPYHYAPFASDFCNIAGLSTEFETDTKPFRPLEQLMGVFPAASSKHVPEPWANLMSDPESPIIDFYPEDFKIDLNGKKFAWQGVALLPFVDENRLFKALEPYYGKLSPAEKRRNIRGDDRLYVSDKNDGYDLLKNLYIQKVEMEAECAVSINGMRGTVLLSDVCVENGGANLGIAGHRMLGHHVPQNQSGYGNVPPPTNLDRRDNYGNRSGK
;
A
#
# COMPACT_ATOMS: atom_id res chain seq x y z
N MET A 1 -3.29 -10.29 -7.35
CA MET A 1 -4.57 -9.92 -6.71
C MET A 1 -4.32 -8.65 -5.92
N GLY A 2 -5.24 -7.68 -5.87
CA GLY A 2 -5.04 -6.51 -5.01
C GLY A 2 -5.19 -6.89 -3.53
N VAL A 3 -4.44 -6.24 -2.64
CA VAL A 3 -4.50 -6.46 -1.18
C VAL A 3 -5.95 -6.51 -0.64
N PRO A 4 -6.87 -5.60 -1.02
CA PRO A 4 -8.25 -5.63 -0.51
C PRO A 4 -9.05 -6.84 -1.02
N ALA A 5 -8.72 -7.37 -2.20
CA ALA A 5 -9.44 -8.49 -2.79
C ALA A 5 -9.08 -9.82 -2.13
N PHE A 6 -7.78 -10.06 -1.89
CA PHE A 6 -7.32 -11.25 -1.18
C PHE A 6 -7.81 -11.24 0.27
N PHE A 7 -7.63 -10.12 0.98
CA PHE A 7 -8.08 -9.99 2.35
C PHE A 7 -9.59 -10.23 2.48
N ARG A 8 -10.40 -9.61 1.62
CA ARG A 8 -11.85 -9.84 1.59
C ARG A 8 -12.24 -11.30 1.36
N TRP A 9 -11.50 -12.01 0.50
CA TRP A 9 -11.72 -13.45 0.30
C TRP A 9 -11.39 -14.23 1.58
N LEU A 10 -10.25 -13.93 2.21
CA LEU A 10 -9.81 -14.56 3.45
C LEU A 10 -10.82 -14.34 4.59
N SER A 11 -11.24 -13.09 4.82
CA SER A 11 -12.21 -12.74 5.87
C SER A 11 -13.56 -13.44 5.70
N ARG A 12 -13.99 -13.66 4.45
CA ARG A 12 -15.25 -14.35 4.15
C ARG A 12 -15.13 -15.85 4.33
N LYS A 13 -14.00 -16.43 3.93
CA LYS A 13 -13.81 -17.88 3.93
C LYS A 13 -13.42 -18.41 5.30
N TYR A 14 -12.57 -17.67 6.03
CA TYR A 14 -12.04 -18.04 7.34
C TYR A 14 -12.27 -16.91 8.36
N PRO A 15 -13.53 -16.63 8.73
CA PRO A 15 -13.87 -15.44 9.54
C PRO A 15 -13.18 -15.43 10.91
N SER A 16 -12.97 -16.59 11.54
CA SER A 16 -12.34 -16.69 12.86
C SER A 16 -10.85 -16.33 12.88
N VAL A 17 -10.21 -16.20 11.72
CA VAL A 17 -8.81 -15.75 11.61
C VAL A 17 -8.68 -14.30 12.07
N ILE A 18 -9.74 -13.50 11.95
CA ILE A 18 -9.73 -12.07 12.25
C ILE A 18 -10.37 -11.81 13.61
N VAL A 19 -9.70 -11.01 14.43
CA VAL A 19 -10.25 -10.50 15.70
C VAL A 19 -9.93 -9.01 15.83
N ASN A 20 -10.85 -8.24 16.43
CA ASN A 20 -10.62 -6.82 16.67
C ASN A 20 -9.64 -6.62 17.82
N CYS A 21 -8.75 -5.65 17.68
CA CYS A 21 -7.84 -5.26 18.75
C CYS A 21 -8.62 -4.50 19.84
N VAL A 22 -8.29 -4.79 21.09
CA VAL A 22 -8.70 -4.03 22.26
C VAL A 22 -7.62 -2.98 22.54
N GLU A 23 -7.97 -1.72 22.32
CA GLU A 23 -7.09 -0.58 22.57
C GLU A 23 -7.50 0.15 23.85
N GLN A 24 -6.56 0.29 24.79
CA GLN A 24 -6.74 1.20 25.93
C GLN A 24 -6.46 2.62 25.48
N LYS A 25 -7.32 3.56 25.86
CA LYS A 25 -7.13 4.99 25.53
C LYS A 25 -6.65 5.75 26.76
N PRO A 26 -5.84 6.82 26.59
CA PRO A 26 -5.50 7.71 27.69
C PRO A 26 -6.77 8.29 28.30
N VAL A 27 -6.82 8.37 29.63
CA VAL A 27 -7.98 8.91 30.35
C VAL A 27 -7.60 10.25 30.96
N ASP A 28 -8.42 11.27 30.74
CA ASP A 28 -8.27 12.56 31.41
C ASP A 28 -8.93 12.49 32.79
N ILE A 29 -8.11 12.57 33.84
CA ILE A 29 -8.59 12.65 35.23
C ILE A 29 -8.22 14.03 35.76
N ASN A 30 -9.23 14.85 36.07
CA ASN A 30 -9.07 16.20 36.63
C ASN A 30 -8.14 17.13 35.81
N GLY A 31 -8.21 17.06 34.47
CA GLY A 31 -7.37 17.86 33.58
C GLY A 31 -5.92 17.36 33.44
N THR A 32 -5.59 16.21 34.05
CA THR A 32 -4.32 15.51 33.84
C THR A 32 -4.56 14.28 32.98
N ARG A 33 -3.93 14.25 31.80
CA ARG A 33 -3.98 13.10 30.90
C ARG A 33 -3.14 11.97 31.46
N VAL A 34 -3.78 10.88 31.90
CA VAL A 34 -3.08 9.69 32.39
C VAL A 34 -2.62 8.87 31.18
N PRO A 35 -1.29 8.68 30.99
CA PRO A 35 -0.77 7.93 29.86
C PRO A 35 -1.06 6.42 30.03
N ILE A 36 -1.10 5.71 28.91
CA ILE A 36 -1.28 4.25 28.89
C ILE A 36 -0.01 3.61 29.47
N ASN A 37 -0.17 2.73 30.45
CA ASN A 37 0.95 1.96 30.98
C ASN A 37 1.10 0.63 30.20
N SER A 38 1.92 0.63 29.15
CA SER A 38 2.19 -0.55 28.32
C SER A 38 2.98 -1.66 29.03
N SER A 39 3.48 -1.42 30.25
CA SER A 39 4.08 -2.48 31.10
C SER A 39 3.05 -3.40 31.76
N GLU A 40 1.77 -3.02 31.77
CA GLU A 40 0.68 -3.86 32.29
C GLU A 40 0.32 -5.00 31.32
N PRO A 41 -0.35 -6.07 31.81
CA PRO A 41 -0.82 -7.16 30.96
C PRO A 41 -1.61 -6.68 29.76
N ASN A 42 -1.44 -7.35 28.62
CA ASN A 42 -2.07 -6.93 27.37
C ASN A 42 -3.60 -7.13 27.44
N PRO A 43 -4.41 -6.08 27.19
CA PRO A 43 -5.87 -6.16 27.25
C PRO A 43 -6.50 -7.10 26.21
N ASN A 44 -5.75 -7.49 25.18
CA ASN A 44 -6.18 -8.44 24.15
C ASN A 44 -6.21 -9.90 24.63
N GLY A 45 -5.75 -10.18 25.85
CA GLY A 45 -5.71 -11.53 26.43
C GLY A 45 -4.60 -12.43 25.85
N VAL A 46 -3.69 -11.86 25.05
CA VAL A 46 -2.50 -12.51 24.50
C VAL A 46 -1.32 -11.56 24.70
N GLU A 47 -0.22 -12.10 25.19
CA GLU A 47 1.07 -11.40 25.27
C GLU A 47 1.89 -11.68 23.99
N PHE A 48 2.66 -10.68 23.56
CA PHE A 48 3.54 -10.81 22.40
C PHE A 48 4.99 -10.63 22.83
N ASP A 49 5.88 -11.49 22.37
CA ASP A 49 7.31 -11.37 22.63
C ASP A 49 7.93 -10.33 21.70
N ASN A 50 7.66 -10.47 20.40
CA ASN A 50 8.32 -9.70 19.36
C ASN A 50 7.30 -8.94 18.51
N LEU A 51 7.49 -7.63 18.39
CA LEU A 51 6.77 -6.76 17.47
C LEU A 51 7.70 -6.36 16.32
N TYR A 52 7.26 -6.62 15.09
CA TYR A 52 7.96 -6.24 13.87
C TYR A 52 7.14 -5.17 13.15
N LEU A 53 7.75 -4.04 12.82
CA LEU A 53 7.12 -2.95 12.09
C LEU A 53 7.69 -2.87 10.68
N ASP A 54 6.86 -3.13 9.67
CA ASP A 54 7.12 -2.63 8.32
C ASP A 54 6.84 -1.12 8.31
N MET A 55 7.91 -0.34 8.38
CA MET A 55 7.84 1.10 8.53
C MET A 55 7.25 1.77 7.29
N ASN A 56 7.39 1.19 6.09
CA ASN A 56 6.80 1.78 4.90
C ASN A 56 5.27 1.75 4.95
N GLY A 57 4.69 0.72 5.57
CA GLY A 57 3.27 0.66 5.91
C GLY A 57 2.79 1.75 6.88
N ILE A 58 3.70 2.37 7.65
CA ILE A 58 3.41 3.47 8.59
C ILE A 58 3.69 4.84 7.96
N ILE A 59 4.84 4.99 7.28
CA ILE A 59 5.30 6.26 6.70
C ILE A 59 4.30 6.77 5.65
N HIS A 60 3.78 5.88 4.81
CA HIS A 60 2.84 6.26 3.75
C HIS A 60 1.56 6.92 4.30
N PRO A 61 0.77 6.25 5.18
CA PRO A 61 -0.43 6.86 5.79
C PRO A 61 -0.15 8.10 6.64
N CYS A 62 1.04 8.23 7.23
CA CYS A 62 1.39 9.39 8.05
C CYS A 62 1.77 10.62 7.22
N THR A 63 2.29 10.45 6.00
CA THR A 63 2.75 11.56 5.15
C THR A 63 1.70 12.04 4.14
N HIS A 64 0.81 11.16 3.69
CA HIS A 64 -0.28 11.48 2.75
C HIS A 64 -1.55 10.68 3.10
N PRO A 65 -2.17 10.97 4.26
CA PRO A 65 -3.40 10.31 4.68
C PRO A 65 -4.54 10.51 3.67
N GLU A 66 -5.35 9.47 3.46
CA GLU A 66 -6.53 9.56 2.57
C GLU A 66 -7.73 10.25 3.27
N ASP A 67 -7.88 10.03 4.58
CA ASP A 67 -9.08 10.40 5.36
C ASP A 67 -8.93 11.73 6.15
N ARG A 68 -7.73 12.34 6.17
CA ARG A 68 -7.44 13.59 6.90
C ARG A 68 -6.51 14.50 6.08
N PRO A 69 -6.41 15.81 6.41
CA PRO A 69 -5.46 16.69 5.74
C PRO A 69 -4.02 16.18 5.87
N ALA A 70 -3.23 16.35 4.80
CA ALA A 70 -1.81 16.02 4.83
C ALA A 70 -1.06 16.92 5.83
N PRO A 71 -0.01 16.41 6.50
CA PRO A 71 0.85 17.22 7.36
C PRO A 71 1.47 18.39 6.58
N LYS A 72 1.66 19.52 7.26
CA LYS A 72 2.12 20.77 6.61
C LYS A 72 3.60 20.76 6.26
N ASN A 73 4.39 19.99 6.98
CA ASN A 73 5.84 19.93 6.85
C ASN A 73 6.38 18.58 7.33
N GLU A 74 7.65 18.32 7.07
CA GLU A 74 8.30 17.06 7.47
C GLU A 74 8.29 16.84 8.99
N ASP A 75 8.35 17.89 9.80
CA ASP A 75 8.37 17.76 11.26
C ASP A 75 7.04 17.20 11.79
N GLU A 76 5.90 17.70 11.28
CA GLU A 76 4.58 17.12 11.55
C GLU A 76 4.46 15.67 11.03
N MET A 77 5.11 15.33 9.91
CA MET A 77 5.16 13.95 9.42
C MET A 77 5.91 13.03 10.38
N MET A 78 7.06 13.46 10.92
CA MET A 78 7.83 12.69 11.89
C MET A 78 7.05 12.48 13.19
N VAL A 79 6.35 13.52 13.69
CA VAL A 79 5.46 13.38 14.86
C VAL A 79 4.37 12.35 14.60
N ALA A 80 3.69 12.43 13.45
CA ALA A 80 2.64 11.47 13.09
C ALA A 80 3.17 10.02 13.00
N ILE A 81 4.41 9.84 12.51
CA ILE A 81 5.08 8.53 12.48
C ILE A 81 5.34 8.03 13.91
N PHE A 82 5.86 8.87 14.79
CA PHE A 82 6.12 8.51 16.20
C PHE A 82 4.83 8.12 16.93
N GLU A 83 3.77 8.92 16.78
CA GLU A 83 2.46 8.61 17.37
C GLU A 83 1.89 7.28 16.86
N CYS A 84 2.11 6.96 15.58
CA CYS A 84 1.68 5.69 15.02
C CYS A 84 2.48 4.51 15.62
N ILE A 85 3.80 4.65 15.76
CA ILE A 85 4.65 3.62 16.41
C ILE A 85 4.23 3.43 17.87
N ASP A 86 4.02 4.51 18.63
CA ASP A 86 3.56 4.45 20.02
C ASP A 86 2.22 3.73 20.14
N ARG A 87 1.28 4.04 19.23
CA ARG A 87 -0.01 3.37 19.16
C ARG A 87 0.15 1.88 18.93
N MET A 88 0.98 1.46 17.96
CA MET A 88 1.26 0.04 17.70
C MET A 88 1.90 -0.65 18.92
N PHE A 89 2.89 0.02 19.53
CA PHE A 89 3.54 -0.48 20.73
C PHE A 89 2.55 -0.65 21.89
N SER A 90 1.62 0.29 22.10
CA SER A 90 0.64 0.24 23.18
C SER A 90 -0.43 -0.84 23.03
N ILE A 91 -0.80 -1.17 21.77
CA ILE A 91 -1.75 -2.24 21.44
C ILE A 91 -1.09 -3.62 21.62
N VAL A 92 0.12 -3.80 21.08
CA VAL A 92 0.80 -5.10 21.02
C VAL A 92 1.58 -5.40 22.30
N ARG A 93 2.20 -4.39 22.93
CA ARG A 93 3.01 -4.50 24.15
C ARG A 93 4.08 -5.61 24.06
N PRO A 94 5.03 -5.50 23.11
CA PRO A 94 6.08 -6.51 22.98
C PRO A 94 6.88 -6.67 24.28
N ARG A 95 7.27 -7.90 24.61
CA ARG A 95 7.95 -8.26 25.87
C ARG A 95 9.44 -8.55 25.73
N LYS A 96 9.95 -8.72 24.51
CA LYS A 96 11.36 -9.03 24.24
C LYS A 96 11.94 -8.08 23.18
N LEU A 97 11.29 -7.97 22.02
CA LEU A 97 11.85 -7.27 20.86
C LEU A 97 10.86 -6.30 20.21
N LEU A 98 11.35 -5.10 19.89
CA LEU A 98 10.79 -4.25 18.85
C LEU A 98 11.77 -4.18 17.66
N TYR A 99 11.36 -4.68 16.50
CA TYR A 99 12.13 -4.61 15.26
C TYR A 99 11.47 -3.62 14.29
N MET A 100 12.17 -2.55 13.92
CA MET A 100 11.69 -1.52 13.01
C MET A 100 12.42 -1.62 11.68
N ALA A 101 11.73 -2.02 10.62
CA ALA A 101 12.31 -2.24 9.30
C ALA A 101 11.81 -1.20 8.29
N ILE A 102 12.71 -0.36 7.80
CA ILE A 102 12.46 0.58 6.70
C ILE A 102 12.88 -0.10 5.39
N ASP A 103 12.15 0.10 4.29
CA ASP A 103 12.62 -0.41 2.99
C ASP A 103 14.00 0.16 2.67
N GLY A 104 14.92 -0.75 2.35
CA GLY A 104 16.21 -0.46 1.75
C GLY A 104 16.21 -0.67 0.24
N VAL A 105 17.40 -0.73 -0.36
CA VAL A 105 17.54 -1.06 -1.78
C VAL A 105 16.95 -2.44 -2.05
N ALA A 106 16.01 -2.54 -2.99
CA ALA A 106 15.30 -3.76 -3.30
C ALA A 106 15.97 -4.54 -4.46
N PRO A 107 15.69 -5.85 -4.61
CA PRO A 107 16.13 -6.60 -5.77
C PRO A 107 15.56 -6.05 -7.09
N ARG A 108 16.25 -6.29 -8.21
CA ARG A 108 15.86 -5.80 -9.54
C ARG A 108 14.42 -6.15 -9.93
N ALA A 109 13.99 -7.37 -9.60
CA ALA A 109 12.62 -7.82 -9.78
C ALA A 109 11.59 -6.85 -9.15
N LYS A 110 11.85 -6.37 -7.93
CA LYS A 110 11.00 -5.40 -7.23
C LYS A 110 11.20 -3.98 -7.77
N MET A 111 12.42 -3.58 -8.11
CA MET A 111 12.71 -2.25 -8.64
C MET A 111 11.85 -1.91 -9.87
N ASN A 112 11.60 -2.87 -10.76
CA ASN A 112 10.72 -2.65 -11.92
C ASN A 112 9.27 -2.32 -11.51
N GLN A 113 8.74 -3.02 -10.50
CA GLN A 113 7.41 -2.72 -9.95
C GLN A 113 7.39 -1.35 -9.27
N GLN A 114 8.43 -1.03 -8.47
CA GLN A 114 8.56 0.28 -7.84
C GLN A 114 8.61 1.38 -8.89
N ARG A 115 9.47 1.26 -9.92
CA ARG A 115 9.55 2.21 -11.04
C ARG A 115 8.19 2.46 -11.69
N SER A 116 7.47 1.37 -12.00
CA SER A 116 6.14 1.46 -12.58
C SER A 116 5.16 2.24 -11.69
N ARG A 117 5.22 2.07 -10.36
CA ARG A 117 4.40 2.84 -9.39
C ARG A 117 4.80 4.32 -9.35
N ARG A 118 6.10 4.63 -9.34
CA ARG A 118 6.60 6.02 -9.23
C ARG A 118 6.28 6.85 -10.47
N PHE A 119 6.48 6.29 -11.67
CA PHE A 119 6.07 6.93 -12.93
C PHE A 119 4.56 7.17 -13.00
N ARG A 120 3.74 6.18 -12.56
CA ARG A 120 2.28 6.36 -12.45
C ARG A 120 1.91 7.46 -11.48
N ALA A 121 2.48 7.47 -10.28
CA ALA A 121 2.20 8.51 -9.29
C ALA A 121 2.51 9.92 -9.81
N SER A 122 3.63 10.09 -10.54
CA SER A 122 3.96 11.38 -11.17
C SER A 122 2.99 11.76 -12.29
N LYS A 123 2.61 10.81 -13.15
CA LYS A 123 1.61 11.03 -14.21
C LYS A 123 0.25 11.40 -13.63
N GLU A 124 -0.25 10.66 -12.64
CA GLU A 124 -1.51 10.96 -11.94
C GLU A 124 -1.48 12.33 -11.25
N THR A 125 -0.34 12.71 -10.66
CA THR A 125 -0.18 14.05 -10.04
C THR A 125 -0.26 15.14 -11.10
N TRP A 126 0.41 14.95 -12.23
CA TRP A 126 0.36 15.90 -13.35
C TRP A 126 -1.05 16.02 -13.93
N GLU A 127 -1.73 14.89 -14.18
CA GLU A 127 -3.11 14.86 -14.69
C GLU A 127 -4.08 15.55 -13.72
N LYS A 128 -3.95 15.32 -12.41
CA LYS A 128 -4.75 16.02 -11.38
C LYS A 128 -4.54 17.54 -11.43
N ILE A 129 -3.30 18.00 -11.57
CA ILE A 129 -2.99 19.44 -11.68
C ILE A 129 -3.64 20.04 -12.92
N GLN A 130 -3.56 19.36 -14.07
CA GLN A 130 -4.18 19.84 -15.32
C GLN A 130 -5.70 19.85 -15.22
N GLU A 131 -6.30 18.81 -14.64
CA GLU A 131 -7.75 18.72 -14.49
C GLU A 131 -8.29 19.81 -13.54
N VAL A 132 -7.61 20.08 -12.42
CA VAL A 132 -7.97 21.18 -11.51
C VAL A 132 -7.89 22.52 -12.24
N LYS A 133 -6.85 22.77 -13.03
CA LYS A 133 -6.73 23.99 -13.85
C LYS A 133 -7.88 24.11 -14.86
N ARG A 134 -8.23 23.01 -15.54
CA ARG A 134 -9.33 22.96 -16.51
C ARG A 134 -10.66 23.29 -15.86
N ILE A 135 -10.99 22.65 -14.73
CA ILE A 135 -12.26 22.90 -14.03
C ILE A 135 -12.30 24.34 -13.49
N ARG A 136 -11.20 24.87 -12.95
CA ARG A 136 -11.13 26.28 -12.52
C ARG A 136 -11.42 27.24 -13.67
N ALA A 137 -10.80 27.04 -14.83
CA ALA A 137 -11.06 27.86 -16.01
C ALA A 137 -12.53 27.79 -16.46
N GLU A 138 -13.13 26.59 -16.44
CA GLU A 138 -14.53 26.38 -16.78
C GLU A 138 -15.49 27.09 -15.81
N LEU A 139 -15.21 27.02 -14.50
CA LEU A 139 -16.01 27.69 -13.47
C LEU A 139 -15.91 29.22 -13.56
N LEU A 140 -14.71 29.75 -13.85
CA LEU A 140 -14.52 31.19 -14.08
C LEU A 140 -15.33 31.67 -15.29
N LEU A 141 -15.35 30.90 -16.39
CA LEU A 141 -16.18 31.21 -17.57
C LEU A 141 -17.68 31.19 -17.25
N LYS A 142 -18.12 30.35 -16.31
CA LYS A 142 -19.51 30.30 -15.81
C LYS A 142 -19.82 31.39 -14.79
N GLY A 143 -18.90 32.33 -14.53
CA GLY A 143 -19.09 33.44 -13.60
C GLY A 143 -19.01 33.04 -12.12
N ALA A 144 -18.47 31.85 -11.80
CA ALA A 144 -18.30 31.43 -10.42
C ALA A 144 -17.13 32.17 -9.76
N VAL A 145 -17.33 32.65 -8.53
CA VAL A 145 -16.26 33.22 -7.71
C VAL A 145 -15.49 32.07 -7.08
N LEU A 146 -14.25 31.89 -7.49
CA LEU A 146 -13.37 30.85 -6.94
C LEU A 146 -12.57 31.40 -5.76
N PRO A 147 -12.27 30.56 -4.75
CA PRO A 147 -11.30 30.92 -3.73
C PRO A 147 -9.94 31.21 -4.39
N PRO A 148 -9.14 32.11 -3.81
CA PRO A 148 -7.80 32.40 -4.32
C PRO A 148 -7.00 31.10 -4.43
N GLU A 149 -6.14 31.02 -5.45
CA GLU A 149 -5.21 29.90 -5.51
C GLU A 149 -4.40 29.91 -4.21
N LYS A 150 -4.46 28.81 -3.47
CA LYS A 150 -3.51 28.60 -2.37
C LYS A 150 -2.11 28.84 -2.94
N PRO A 151 -1.22 29.53 -2.20
CA PRO A 151 0.17 29.63 -2.62
C PRO A 151 0.67 28.23 -2.97
N LYS A 152 1.61 28.14 -3.92
CA LYS A 152 2.27 26.87 -4.24
C LYS A 152 3.03 26.39 -3.01
N GLU A 153 2.32 25.77 -2.07
CA GLU A 153 2.92 24.94 -1.04
C GLU A 153 3.65 23.82 -1.79
N GLU A 154 4.86 23.50 -1.37
CA GLU A 154 5.62 22.41 -1.97
C GLU A 154 4.82 21.11 -1.76
N HIS A 155 4.15 20.66 -2.82
CA HIS A 155 3.44 19.39 -2.80
C HIS A 155 4.40 18.29 -2.35
N PHE A 156 4.03 17.57 -1.28
CA PHE A 156 4.82 16.45 -0.78
C PHE A 156 4.95 15.39 -1.87
N ASP A 157 6.17 15.18 -2.36
CA ASP A 157 6.44 14.17 -3.37
C ASP A 157 6.63 12.81 -2.69
N SER A 158 5.57 11.99 -2.66
CA SER A 158 5.59 10.64 -2.05
C SER A 158 6.66 9.70 -2.63
N ASN A 159 7.24 10.02 -3.79
CA ASN A 159 8.39 9.28 -4.32
C ASN A 159 9.62 9.42 -3.42
N CYS A 160 9.69 10.47 -2.58
CA CYS A 160 10.79 10.68 -1.63
C CYS A 160 10.91 9.55 -0.59
N ILE A 161 9.85 8.75 -0.39
CA ILE A 161 9.85 7.53 0.43
C ILE A 161 10.52 6.40 -0.37
N THR A 162 11.81 6.56 -0.60
CA THR A 162 12.69 5.63 -1.33
C THR A 162 14.11 5.74 -0.76
N PRO A 163 14.84 4.63 -0.59
CA PRO A 163 16.21 4.63 -0.09
C PRO A 163 17.13 5.61 -0.79
N GLY A 164 18.01 6.23 -0.02
CA GLY A 164 18.99 7.17 -0.53
C GLY A 164 18.48 8.59 -0.68
N THR A 165 17.19 8.91 -0.51
CA THR A 165 16.74 10.32 -0.54
C THR A 165 17.13 11.07 0.74
N PRO A 166 17.20 12.41 0.70
CA PRO A 166 17.41 13.22 1.91
C PRO A 166 16.34 13.02 2.99
N PHE A 167 15.08 12.76 2.58
CA PHE A 167 13.99 12.48 3.50
C PHE A 167 14.24 11.22 4.33
N MET A 168 14.64 10.11 3.69
CA MET A 168 14.90 8.85 4.41
C MET A 168 16.11 8.95 5.34
N ALA A 169 17.13 9.73 4.99
CA ALA A 169 18.26 10.00 5.87
C ALA A 169 17.83 10.77 7.14
N ARG A 170 17.00 11.82 6.99
CA ARG A 170 16.44 12.55 8.13
C ARG A 170 15.50 11.70 8.98
N LEU A 171 14.67 10.87 8.34
CA LEU A 171 13.81 9.92 9.04
C LEU A 171 14.63 8.96 9.91
N SER A 172 15.73 8.42 9.39
CA SER A 172 16.64 7.56 10.16
C SER A 172 17.17 8.30 11.39
N GLU A 173 17.73 9.51 11.23
CA GLU A 173 18.20 10.34 12.35
C GLU A 173 17.11 10.61 13.40
N CYS A 174 15.88 10.90 12.97
CA CYS A 174 14.74 11.10 13.85
C CYS A 174 14.35 9.83 14.62
N LEU A 175 14.40 8.66 13.98
CA LEU A 175 14.09 7.37 14.61
C LEU A 175 15.15 6.94 15.62
N HIS A 176 16.44 7.19 15.33
CA HIS A 176 17.52 7.06 16.31
C HIS A 176 17.19 7.82 17.60
N TYR A 177 16.84 9.10 17.48
CA TYR A 177 16.42 9.92 18.62
C TYR A 177 15.19 9.35 19.32
N TYR A 178 14.14 9.03 18.57
CA TYR A 178 12.89 8.49 19.12
C TYR A 178 13.13 7.24 19.98
N ILE A 179 13.94 6.29 19.50
CA ILE A 179 14.28 5.08 20.24
C ILE A 179 15.00 5.42 21.55
N HIS A 180 15.99 6.32 21.51
CA HIS A 180 16.70 6.76 22.70
C HIS A 180 15.77 7.45 23.70
N GLU A 181 14.88 8.31 23.24
CA GLU A 181 13.92 9.01 24.10
C GLU A 181 12.98 8.00 24.77
N ARG A 182 12.42 7.06 24.01
CA ARG A 182 11.48 6.06 24.56
C ARG A 182 12.16 5.13 25.56
N LEU A 183 13.34 4.60 25.23
CA LEU A 183 14.13 3.78 26.17
C LEU A 183 14.52 4.56 27.44
N ASN A 184 14.65 5.89 27.37
CA ASN A 184 15.03 6.75 28.49
C ASN A 184 13.86 7.38 29.25
N ASN A 185 12.62 7.34 28.75
CA ASN A 185 11.48 8.00 29.41
C ASN A 185 10.23 7.11 29.55
N ASP A 186 9.97 6.20 28.61
CA ASP A 186 8.74 5.38 28.62
C ASP A 186 8.90 4.12 29.50
N PRO A 187 8.05 3.92 30.53
CA PRO A 187 8.14 2.75 31.42
C PRO A 187 7.98 1.40 30.71
N GLY A 188 7.16 1.36 29.66
CA GLY A 188 6.92 0.16 28.86
C GLY A 188 8.11 -0.20 27.99
N TRP A 189 8.93 0.78 27.57
CA TRP A 189 10.19 0.57 26.85
C TRP A 189 11.38 0.33 27.80
N LYS A 190 11.46 1.04 28.93
CA LYS A 190 12.52 0.88 29.95
C LYS A 190 12.58 -0.50 30.59
N GLY A 191 11.43 -1.13 30.75
CA GLY A 191 11.28 -2.34 31.54
C GLY A 191 11.46 -2.08 33.05
N ILE A 192 10.46 -2.45 33.83
CA ILE A 192 10.68 -2.82 35.24
C ILE A 192 10.66 -4.37 35.38
N LYS A 193 10.24 -5.09 34.32
CA LYS A 193 10.12 -6.56 34.26
C LYS A 193 10.29 -7.16 32.84
N ILE A 194 10.79 -6.38 31.87
CA ILE A 194 10.70 -6.69 30.43
C ILE A 194 12.07 -6.49 29.78
N GLU A 195 12.50 -7.43 28.94
CA GLU A 195 13.83 -7.60 28.33
C GLU A 195 14.10 -6.70 27.12
N ASN A 196 13.41 -5.54 27.02
CA ASN A 196 13.22 -4.78 25.79
C ASN A 196 14.51 -4.45 25.04
N THR A 197 14.66 -5.13 23.91
CA THR A 197 15.68 -4.90 22.90
C THR A 197 15.02 -4.22 21.70
N VAL A 198 15.65 -3.21 21.12
CA VAL A 198 15.16 -2.54 19.91
C VAL A 198 16.17 -2.72 18.79
N ILE A 199 15.70 -3.10 17.59
CA ILE A 199 16.51 -3.14 16.38
C ILE A 199 15.92 -2.17 15.37
N LEU A 200 16.74 -1.24 14.87
CA LEU A 200 16.41 -0.38 13.74
C LEU A 200 17.18 -0.84 12.51
N SER A 201 16.46 -1.25 11.47
CA SER A 201 16.98 -1.56 10.15
C SER A 201 16.57 -0.47 9.17
N ASP A 202 17.43 0.52 8.98
CA ASP A 202 17.10 1.71 8.20
C ASP A 202 17.20 1.51 6.68
N ALA A 203 16.98 2.58 5.91
CA ALA A 203 16.97 2.53 4.45
C ALA A 203 18.36 2.29 3.82
N ASN A 204 19.46 2.42 4.57
CA ASN A 204 20.82 2.14 4.10
C ASN A 204 21.16 0.64 4.23
N VAL A 205 20.40 -0.13 5.00
CA VAL A 205 20.45 -1.60 5.01
C VAL A 205 19.65 -2.14 3.82
N PRO A 206 20.25 -2.88 2.86
CA PRO A 206 19.54 -3.40 1.68
C PRO A 206 18.44 -4.40 2.03
N GLY A 207 17.43 -4.50 1.16
CA GLY A 207 16.27 -5.39 1.29
C GLY A 207 14.97 -4.64 1.57
N GLU A 208 13.84 -5.21 1.16
CA GLU A 208 12.52 -4.71 1.55
C GLU A 208 12.27 -4.97 3.04
N GLY A 209 11.57 -4.07 3.72
CA GLY A 209 11.37 -4.12 5.17
C GLY A 209 10.78 -5.44 5.64
N GLU A 210 9.75 -5.93 4.95
CA GLU A 210 9.15 -7.24 5.19
C GLU A 210 10.15 -8.39 5.07
N HIS A 211 11.04 -8.36 4.07
CA HIS A 211 12.05 -9.41 3.87
C HIS A 211 13.20 -9.32 4.87
N LYS A 212 13.61 -8.12 5.32
CA LYS A 212 14.59 -7.99 6.42
C LYS A 212 14.07 -8.62 7.70
N ILE A 213 12.78 -8.40 8.01
CA ILE A 213 12.10 -9.02 9.15
C ILE A 213 12.10 -10.53 9.01
N MET A 214 11.70 -11.06 7.85
CA MET A 214 11.64 -12.51 7.64
C MET A 214 13.03 -13.15 7.70
N ASP A 215 14.05 -12.49 7.16
CA ASP A 215 15.45 -12.91 7.26
C ASP A 215 15.92 -12.98 8.72
N TYR A 216 15.57 -11.98 9.54
CA TYR A 216 15.84 -12.01 10.98
C TYR A 216 15.17 -13.21 11.66
N ILE A 217 13.86 -13.41 11.43
CA ILE A 217 13.10 -14.51 12.04
C ILE A 217 13.68 -15.87 11.65
N ARG A 218 13.99 -16.10 10.37
CA ARG A 218 14.61 -17.36 9.91
C ARG A 218 15.99 -17.59 10.55
N LYS A 219 16.80 -16.55 10.69
CA LYS A 219 18.12 -16.63 11.35
C LYS A 219 18.04 -16.89 12.85
N GLN A 220 17.02 -16.35 13.53
CA GLN A 220 16.78 -16.66 14.95
C GLN A 220 16.25 -18.09 15.10
N ARG A 221 15.27 -18.50 14.28
CA ARG A 221 14.70 -19.86 14.29
C ARG A 221 15.75 -20.96 14.06
N SER A 222 16.79 -20.69 13.28
CA SER A 222 17.86 -21.65 13.03
C SER A 222 18.84 -21.81 14.20
N GLN A 223 18.73 -20.99 15.25
CA GLN A 223 19.55 -21.11 16.44
C GLN A 223 19.10 -22.29 17.32
N PRO A 224 20.04 -23.01 17.96
CA PRO A 224 19.72 -24.20 18.74
C PRO A 224 18.91 -23.92 20.01
N ASP A 225 18.91 -22.69 20.52
CA ASP A 225 18.22 -22.23 21.71
C ASP A 225 17.04 -21.29 21.40
N HIS A 226 16.61 -21.21 20.14
CA HIS A 226 15.37 -20.51 19.76
C HIS A 226 14.20 -21.06 20.56
N ASP A 227 13.41 -20.17 21.18
CA ASP A 227 12.16 -20.56 21.84
C ASP A 227 11.06 -20.77 20.78
N PRO A 228 10.63 -22.03 20.52
CA PRO A 228 9.63 -22.31 19.50
C PRO A 228 8.24 -21.78 19.85
N ASN A 229 8.02 -21.29 21.07
CA ASN A 229 6.76 -20.72 21.51
C ASN A 229 6.73 -19.19 21.42
N THR A 230 7.80 -18.55 20.93
CA THR A 230 7.89 -17.10 20.75
C THR A 230 6.63 -16.55 20.05
N GLN A 231 5.99 -15.56 20.65
CA GLN A 231 4.79 -14.91 20.13
C GLN A 231 5.17 -13.74 19.23
N HIS A 232 4.97 -13.90 17.92
CA HIS A 232 5.31 -12.90 16.91
C HIS A 232 4.09 -12.06 16.51
N CYS A 233 4.26 -10.73 16.47
CA CYS A 233 3.30 -9.79 15.90
C CYS A 233 3.96 -8.94 14.80
N LEU A 234 3.47 -9.03 13.57
CA LEU A 234 3.95 -8.24 12.43
C LEU A 234 2.93 -7.17 12.05
N CYS A 235 3.34 -5.91 12.03
CA CYS A 235 2.52 -4.79 11.60
C CYS A 235 2.68 -4.53 10.11
N GLY A 236 1.58 -4.58 9.37
CA GLY A 236 1.54 -4.17 7.97
C GLY A 236 0.23 -4.55 7.26
N ALA A 237 -0.07 -3.88 6.15
CA ALA A 237 -1.34 -4.04 5.44
C ALA A 237 -1.26 -4.98 4.22
N ASP A 238 -0.06 -5.34 3.77
CA ASP A 238 0.13 -6.09 2.55
C ASP A 238 -0.34 -7.54 2.67
N ALA A 239 -0.88 -8.07 1.56
CA ALA A 239 -1.38 -9.45 1.51
C ALA A 239 -0.23 -10.47 1.58
N ASP A 240 0.95 -10.07 1.10
CA ASP A 240 2.16 -10.89 1.05
C ASP A 240 2.66 -11.23 2.46
N LEU A 241 2.40 -10.38 3.45
CA LEU A 241 2.72 -10.62 4.86
C LEU A 241 2.06 -11.88 5.43
N ILE A 242 0.85 -12.24 4.97
CA ILE A 242 0.18 -13.48 5.37
C ILE A 242 0.97 -14.69 4.87
N MET A 243 1.43 -14.64 3.62
CA MET A 243 2.20 -15.73 3.02
C MET A 243 3.61 -15.81 3.64
N LEU A 244 4.26 -14.66 3.87
CA LEU A 244 5.56 -14.59 4.54
C LEU A 244 5.47 -15.13 5.97
N GLY A 245 4.45 -14.71 6.73
CA GLY A 245 4.22 -15.20 8.10
C GLY A 245 3.99 -16.72 8.13
N LEU A 246 3.22 -17.28 7.19
CA LEU A 246 3.05 -18.73 7.07
C LEU A 246 4.37 -19.45 6.70
N ALA A 247 5.18 -18.86 5.83
CA ALA A 247 6.46 -19.40 5.38
C ALA A 247 7.54 -19.42 6.47
N THR A 248 7.36 -18.68 7.57
CA THR A 248 8.27 -18.77 8.74
C THR A 248 8.18 -20.11 9.46
N HIS A 249 7.05 -20.82 9.33
CA HIS A 249 6.67 -21.99 10.13
C HIS A 249 6.72 -21.74 11.66
N GLU A 250 6.69 -20.48 12.11
CA GLU A 250 6.47 -20.15 13.52
C GLU A 250 5.02 -20.45 13.89
N PRO A 251 4.77 -21.23 14.95
CA PRO A 251 3.41 -21.64 15.32
C PRO A 251 2.58 -20.44 15.81
N ASN A 252 3.21 -19.47 16.45
CA ASN A 252 2.57 -18.34 17.11
C ASN A 252 2.84 -17.03 16.37
N PHE A 253 2.15 -16.84 15.24
CA PHE A 253 2.34 -15.68 14.37
C PHE A 253 1.03 -14.92 14.14
N THR A 254 1.04 -13.62 14.42
CA THR A 254 -0.10 -12.72 14.25
C THR A 254 0.30 -11.52 13.40
N ILE A 255 -0.60 -11.06 12.53
CA ILE A 255 -0.42 -9.80 11.79
C ILE A 255 -1.39 -8.76 12.36
N ILE A 256 -0.91 -7.56 12.67
CA ILE A 256 -1.74 -6.41 13.03
C ILE A 256 -1.85 -5.46 11.84
N ARG A 257 -3.07 -4.97 11.58
CA ARG A 257 -3.36 -4.03 10.49
C ARG A 257 -4.60 -3.19 10.79
N GLU A 258 -4.74 -2.08 10.08
CA GLU A 258 -5.97 -1.30 10.09
C GLU A 258 -7.14 -2.10 9.49
N GLU A 259 -8.34 -1.93 10.08
CA GLU A 259 -9.56 -2.52 9.58
C GLU A 259 -10.03 -1.83 8.30
N PHE A 260 -10.21 -2.62 7.22
CA PHE A 260 -10.76 -2.11 5.98
C PHE A 260 -12.29 -2.01 6.06
N LYS A 261 -12.82 -0.79 6.28
CA LYS A 261 -14.25 -0.50 6.22
C LYS A 261 -14.67 -0.03 4.82
N PRO A 262 -15.38 -0.85 4.00
CA PRO A 262 -15.84 -0.43 2.69
C PRO A 262 -16.89 0.69 2.79
N ASN A 263 -16.93 1.58 1.79
CA ASN A 263 -17.94 2.64 1.63
C ASN A 263 -17.96 3.71 2.73
N LYS A 264 -16.82 4.06 3.34
CA LYS A 264 -16.75 5.26 4.19
C LYS A 264 -17.23 6.49 3.36
N PRO A 265 -18.10 7.35 3.92
CA PRO A 265 -18.47 8.60 3.27
C PRO A 265 -17.19 9.43 3.11
N ARG A 266 -16.81 9.70 1.87
CA ARG A 266 -15.68 10.60 1.60
C ARG A 266 -16.12 12.03 1.94
N PRO A 267 -15.30 12.82 2.63
CA PRO A 267 -15.55 14.25 2.71
C PRO A 267 -15.64 14.80 1.28
N CYS A 268 -16.53 15.76 1.03
CA CYS A 268 -16.79 16.31 -0.29
C CYS A 268 -15.54 17.02 -0.85
N HIS A 269 -14.64 16.23 -1.45
CA HIS A 269 -13.43 16.72 -2.11
C HIS A 269 -13.52 16.62 -3.63
N GLU A 270 -14.57 15.99 -4.15
CA GLU A 270 -14.84 15.96 -5.59
C GLU A 270 -15.67 17.18 -5.99
N MET A 271 -15.00 18.11 -6.71
CA MET A 271 -15.58 19.38 -7.17
C MET A 271 -16.77 19.20 -8.13
N LYS A 272 -17.01 17.98 -8.62
CA LYS A 272 -18.10 17.64 -9.55
C LYS A 272 -19.50 17.70 -8.92
N ASP A 273 -19.60 17.51 -7.59
CA ASP A 273 -20.88 17.48 -6.86
C ASP A 273 -21.04 18.69 -5.90
N CYS A 274 -20.12 19.65 -5.95
CA CYS A 274 -20.13 20.81 -5.06
C CYS A 274 -21.11 21.87 -5.57
N ILE A 275 -22.30 21.92 -4.97
CA ILE A 275 -23.25 23.02 -5.16
C ILE A 275 -22.81 24.12 -4.19
N GLY A 276 -21.96 25.05 -4.66
CA GLY A 276 -21.37 26.08 -3.82
C GLY A 276 -22.37 26.72 -2.86
N GLY A 277 -22.07 26.67 -1.56
CA GLY A 277 -22.89 27.31 -0.53
C GLY A 277 -22.82 28.84 -0.67
N SER A 278 -23.97 29.49 -0.54
CA SER A 278 -24.07 30.95 -0.42
C SER A 278 -23.30 31.41 0.82
N GLN A 279 -22.32 32.30 0.65
CA GLN A 279 -21.57 32.89 1.74
C GLN A 279 -22.52 33.66 2.68
N SER A 280 -22.81 33.10 3.86
CA SER A 280 -23.16 33.88 5.03
C SER A 280 -21.90 34.08 5.86
N GLU A 281 -21.42 35.33 5.91
CA GLU A 281 -20.39 35.75 6.87
C GLU A 281 -20.91 35.46 8.29
N HIS A 282 -20.07 34.83 9.13
CA HIS A 282 -20.33 34.36 10.51
C HIS A 282 -20.82 32.92 10.72
N GLU A 283 -20.17 31.94 10.11
CA GLU A 283 -20.09 30.61 10.73
C GLU A 283 -18.66 30.40 11.27
N THR A 284 -18.54 30.35 12.60
CA THR A 284 -17.41 29.72 13.29
C THR A 284 -17.17 28.34 12.67
N PRO A 285 -15.91 27.92 12.44
CA PRO A 285 -15.66 26.62 11.82
C PRO A 285 -16.33 25.55 12.67
N ALA A 286 -17.42 24.99 12.15
CA ALA A 286 -18.06 23.84 12.73
C ALA A 286 -16.97 22.76 12.79
N ASP A 287 -16.75 22.24 13.99
CA ASP A 287 -15.91 21.10 14.26
C ASP A 287 -16.30 19.98 13.29
N HIS A 288 -15.51 19.81 12.22
CA HIS A 288 -15.72 18.75 11.23
C HIS A 288 -15.21 17.43 11.83
N SER A 289 -15.80 17.01 12.95
CA SER A 289 -15.56 15.73 13.60
C SER A 289 -16.52 14.68 13.05
N ILE A 290 -16.34 14.30 11.78
CA ILE A 290 -16.86 13.03 11.26
C ILE A 290 -15.73 12.32 10.50
N SER A 291 -14.63 12.03 11.19
CA SER A 291 -13.78 10.90 10.81
C SER A 291 -14.04 9.78 11.81
N SER A 292 -14.50 8.62 11.32
CA SER A 292 -14.57 7.42 12.15
C SER A 292 -13.15 7.08 12.57
N GLU A 293 -12.90 6.92 13.86
CA GLU A 293 -11.59 6.54 14.39
C GLU A 293 -11.06 5.26 13.72
N THR A 294 -9.77 5.23 13.42
CA THR A 294 -9.12 4.05 12.82
C THR A 294 -9.14 2.89 13.81
N GLU A 295 -9.70 1.76 13.40
CA GLU A 295 -9.73 0.53 14.19
C GLU A 295 -8.68 -0.46 13.67
N TYR A 296 -8.14 -1.29 14.57
CA TYR A 296 -7.13 -2.30 14.26
C TYR A 296 -7.68 -3.71 14.46
N ILE A 297 -7.16 -4.63 13.66
CA ILE A 297 -7.49 -6.06 13.71
C ILE A 297 -6.21 -6.90 13.75
N PHE A 298 -6.31 -8.04 14.43
CA PHE A 298 -5.35 -9.12 14.35
C PHE A 298 -5.80 -10.19 13.35
N VAL A 299 -4.85 -10.64 12.53
CA VAL A 299 -4.98 -11.78 11.62
C VAL A 299 -4.12 -12.91 12.19
N ARG A 300 -4.76 -13.93 12.76
CA ARG A 300 -4.12 -15.00 13.54
C ARG A 300 -3.72 -16.16 12.63
N LEU A 301 -2.43 -16.29 12.32
CA LEU A 301 -1.96 -17.29 11.34
C LEU A 301 -2.00 -18.72 11.89
N ASN A 302 -1.90 -18.91 13.20
CA ASN A 302 -2.13 -20.20 13.84
C ASN A 302 -3.55 -20.74 13.52
N VAL A 303 -4.57 -19.89 13.63
CA VAL A 303 -5.95 -20.26 13.27
C VAL A 303 -6.09 -20.51 11.76
N LEU A 304 -5.40 -19.71 10.93
CA LEU A 304 -5.40 -19.94 9.48
C LEU A 304 -4.76 -21.30 9.14
N ARG A 305 -3.69 -21.71 9.82
CA ARG A 305 -3.06 -23.03 9.64
C ARG A 305 -4.05 -24.16 9.95
N GLU A 306 -4.83 -24.06 11.02
CA GLU A 306 -5.88 -25.05 11.32
C GLU A 306 -6.95 -25.16 10.21
N TYR A 307 -7.35 -24.03 9.63
CA TYR A 307 -8.26 -24.03 8.47
C TYR A 307 -7.63 -24.71 7.27
N LEU A 308 -6.39 -24.36 6.94
CA LEU A 308 -5.67 -24.90 5.80
C LEU A 308 -5.37 -26.40 5.98
N GLU A 309 -5.05 -26.85 7.19
CA GLU A 309 -4.79 -28.27 7.47
C GLU A 309 -6.03 -29.12 7.17
N LYS A 310 -7.21 -28.66 7.58
CA LYS A 310 -8.48 -29.34 7.26
C LYS A 310 -8.82 -29.28 5.78
N GLU A 311 -8.58 -28.14 5.13
CA GLU A 311 -8.93 -27.95 3.73
C GLU A 311 -8.01 -28.73 2.78
N LEU A 312 -6.73 -28.83 3.11
CA LEU A 312 -5.72 -29.52 2.32
C LEU A 312 -5.58 -31.00 2.67
N GLN A 313 -6.36 -31.49 3.65
CA GLN A 313 -6.39 -32.89 4.01
C GLN A 313 -6.95 -33.73 2.85
N MET A 314 -6.11 -34.62 2.33
CA MET A 314 -6.47 -35.53 1.24
C MET A 314 -6.52 -36.97 1.77
N PRO A 315 -7.70 -37.60 1.86
CA PRO A 315 -7.80 -39.00 2.23
C PRO A 315 -7.25 -39.92 1.12
N ASN A 316 -6.80 -41.12 1.49
CA ASN A 316 -6.36 -42.16 0.57
C ASN A 316 -5.10 -41.83 -0.25
N LEU A 317 -4.20 -40.98 0.26
CA LEU A 317 -2.89 -40.78 -0.35
C LEU A 317 -2.03 -42.05 -0.23
N PRO A 318 -1.19 -42.36 -1.25
CA PRO A 318 -0.25 -43.49 -1.20
C PRO A 318 0.92 -43.27 -0.23
N PHE A 319 0.97 -42.12 0.45
CA PHE A 319 1.93 -41.75 1.47
C PHE A 319 1.23 -41.04 2.63
N LYS A 320 1.86 -41.04 3.81
CA LYS A 320 1.36 -40.31 4.97
C LYS A 320 1.32 -38.81 4.67
N TYR A 321 0.14 -38.19 4.78
CA TYR A 321 -0.04 -36.75 4.69
C TYR A 321 0.58 -36.07 5.92
N GLU A 322 1.41 -35.08 5.67
CA GLU A 322 1.97 -34.16 6.66
C GLU A 322 1.83 -32.74 6.13
N PHE A 323 1.21 -31.86 6.92
CA PHE A 323 0.83 -30.51 6.50
C PHE A 323 2.03 -29.65 6.08
N ASP A 324 3.13 -29.73 6.84
CA ASP A 324 4.35 -28.94 6.61
C ASP A 324 5.40 -29.65 5.72
N ARG A 325 5.09 -30.83 5.17
CA ARG A 325 6.05 -31.56 4.33
C ARG A 325 6.13 -30.96 2.92
N GLY A 326 7.32 -31.00 2.33
CA GLY A 326 7.52 -30.62 0.93
C GLY A 326 6.83 -31.56 -0.07
N TYR A 327 6.06 -30.98 -1.00
CA TYR A 327 5.43 -31.69 -2.12
C TYR A 327 5.69 -30.96 -3.45
N LEU A 328 4.83 -30.00 -3.82
CA LEU A 328 5.07 -29.17 -5.00
C LEU A 328 6.35 -28.35 -4.83
N THR A 329 6.63 -27.99 -3.59
CA THR A 329 7.79 -27.23 -3.16
C THR A 329 8.48 -27.95 -2.00
N ASP A 330 9.78 -27.77 -1.84
CA ASP A 330 10.54 -28.25 -0.70
C ASP A 330 11.53 -27.18 -0.25
N SER A 331 11.30 -26.58 0.92
CA SER A 331 12.23 -25.64 1.55
C SER A 331 12.67 -24.47 0.64
N GLY A 332 11.79 -23.97 -0.23
CA GLY A 332 12.08 -22.91 -1.19
C GLY A 332 12.40 -23.39 -2.61
N GLU A 333 12.63 -24.69 -2.80
CA GLU A 333 12.83 -25.31 -4.11
C GLU A 333 11.50 -25.74 -4.74
N VAL A 334 11.41 -25.65 -6.07
CA VAL A 334 10.18 -25.95 -6.83
C VAL A 334 10.37 -27.24 -7.61
N ASN A 335 9.43 -28.18 -7.49
CA ASN A 335 9.39 -29.35 -8.36
C ASN A 335 8.74 -28.99 -9.71
N LEU A 336 9.57 -28.74 -10.72
CA LEU A 336 9.11 -28.26 -12.04
C LEU A 336 8.24 -29.26 -12.80
N GLU A 337 8.45 -30.57 -12.62
CA GLU A 337 7.57 -31.59 -13.21
C GLU A 337 6.13 -31.46 -12.68
N ARG A 338 5.98 -31.27 -11.36
CA ARG A 338 4.67 -31.08 -10.72
C ARG A 338 4.04 -29.75 -11.11
N VAL A 339 4.82 -28.68 -11.20
CA VAL A 339 4.33 -27.38 -11.73
C VAL A 339 3.83 -27.55 -13.16
N GLN A 340 4.58 -28.24 -14.02
CA GLN A 340 4.19 -28.50 -15.40
C GLN A 340 2.84 -29.21 -15.46
N MET A 341 2.64 -30.27 -14.66
CA MET A 341 1.36 -30.97 -14.60
C MET A 341 0.20 -30.04 -14.22
N ILE A 342 0.38 -29.21 -13.18
CA ILE A 342 -0.65 -28.26 -12.74
C ILE A 342 -0.97 -27.24 -13.84
N MET A 343 0.05 -26.67 -14.49
CA MET A 343 -0.15 -25.67 -15.54
C MET A 343 -0.80 -26.26 -16.79
N LEU A 344 -0.46 -27.49 -17.19
CA LEU A 344 -1.09 -28.15 -18.33
C LEU A 344 -2.57 -28.47 -18.07
N GLU A 345 -2.93 -28.93 -16.86
CA GLU A 345 -4.34 -29.13 -16.50
C GLU A 345 -5.10 -27.80 -16.44
N LEU A 346 -4.49 -26.73 -15.89
CA LEU A 346 -5.08 -25.39 -15.93
C LEU A 346 -5.25 -24.89 -17.38
N GLY A 347 -4.29 -25.18 -18.25
CA GLY A 347 -4.30 -24.89 -19.68
C GLY A 347 -5.54 -25.43 -20.40
N LYS A 348 -5.98 -26.64 -20.04
CA LYS A 348 -7.20 -27.25 -20.60
C LYS A 348 -8.48 -26.50 -20.23
N ALA A 349 -8.47 -25.74 -19.11
CA ALA A 349 -9.61 -25.00 -18.62
C ALA A 349 -9.63 -23.51 -19.05
N GLU A 350 -8.59 -23.01 -19.72
CA GLU A 350 -8.45 -21.59 -20.05
C GLU A 350 -9.63 -21.03 -20.86
N ASP A 351 -10.02 -21.73 -21.92
CA ASP A 351 -11.11 -21.33 -22.81
C ASP A 351 -12.45 -21.18 -22.05
N GLU A 352 -12.80 -22.18 -21.25
CA GLU A 352 -14.00 -22.16 -20.40
C GLU A 352 -13.94 -21.05 -19.33
N ILE A 353 -12.76 -20.80 -18.75
CA ILE A 353 -12.55 -19.73 -17.77
C ILE A 353 -12.82 -18.37 -18.41
N PHE A 354 -12.32 -18.11 -19.63
CA PHE A 354 -12.50 -16.83 -20.31
C PHE A 354 -13.95 -16.61 -20.75
N LYS A 355 -14.59 -17.62 -21.33
CA LYS A 355 -16.03 -17.59 -21.69
C LYS A 355 -16.91 -17.32 -20.47
N THR A 356 -16.66 -18.02 -19.37
CA THR A 356 -17.38 -17.83 -18.10
C THR A 356 -17.17 -16.43 -17.52
N ARG A 357 -15.93 -15.90 -17.59
CA ARG A 357 -15.61 -14.55 -17.11
C ARG A 357 -16.38 -13.49 -17.89
N GLN A 358 -16.39 -13.58 -19.22
CA GLN A 358 -17.12 -12.65 -20.08
C GLN A 358 -18.62 -12.68 -19.78
N HIS A 359 -19.20 -13.87 -19.64
CA HIS A 359 -20.61 -14.02 -19.31
C HIS A 359 -20.96 -13.36 -17.97
N LYS A 360 -20.13 -13.57 -16.92
CA LYS A 360 -20.32 -12.93 -15.61
C LYS A 360 -20.21 -11.41 -15.68
N GLU A 361 -19.29 -10.88 -16.49
CA GLU A 361 -19.14 -9.44 -16.68
C GLU A 361 -20.35 -8.82 -17.38
N LEU A 362 -20.85 -9.46 -18.45
CA LEU A 362 -22.06 -9.02 -19.15
C LEU A 362 -23.28 -9.03 -18.22
N GLN A 363 -23.44 -10.08 -17.41
CA GLN A 363 -24.50 -10.14 -16.39
C GLN A 363 -24.37 -9.03 -15.35
N PHE A 364 -23.15 -8.73 -14.89
CA PHE A 364 -22.90 -7.64 -13.95
C PHE A 364 -23.24 -6.27 -14.56
N LYS A 365 -22.78 -6.00 -15.79
CA LYS A 365 -23.10 -4.75 -16.54
C LYS A 365 -24.61 -4.60 -16.73
N ALA A 366 -25.31 -5.68 -17.09
CA ALA A 366 -26.77 -5.66 -17.24
C ALA A 366 -27.48 -5.33 -15.91
N ARG A 367 -27.02 -5.89 -14.79
CA ARG A 367 -27.56 -5.58 -13.44
C ARG A 367 -27.32 -4.13 -13.04
N GLU A 368 -26.11 -3.60 -13.28
CA GLU A 368 -25.80 -2.20 -12.98
C GLU A 368 -26.59 -1.23 -13.87
N LYS A 369 -26.73 -1.51 -15.18
CA LYS A 369 -27.58 -0.72 -16.09
C LYS A 369 -29.04 -0.74 -15.62
N ALA A 370 -29.55 -1.89 -15.18
CA ALA A 370 -30.90 -1.99 -14.62
C ALA A 370 -31.07 -1.22 -13.30
N LYS A 371 -30.06 -1.25 -12.42
CA LYS A 371 -30.06 -0.49 -11.16
C LYS A 371 -30.01 1.01 -11.40
N LYS A 372 -29.16 1.46 -12.34
CA LYS A 372 -29.06 2.86 -12.76
C LYS A 372 -30.38 3.34 -13.36
N LYS A 373 -30.98 2.60 -14.30
CA LYS A 373 -32.31 2.91 -14.85
C LYS A 373 -33.40 3.03 -13.78
N ARG A 374 -33.38 2.18 -12.75
CA ARG A 374 -34.32 2.29 -11.60
C ARG A 374 -34.07 3.54 -10.75
N SER A 375 -32.81 3.94 -10.58
CA SER A 375 -32.43 5.16 -9.84
C SER A 375 -32.78 6.43 -10.63
N ASP A 376 -32.47 6.46 -11.93
CA ASP A 376 -32.74 7.59 -12.81
C ASP A 376 -34.27 7.76 -13.01
N GLY A 377 -35.01 6.67 -13.16
CA GLY A 377 -36.48 6.69 -13.19
C GLY A 377 -37.14 7.14 -11.87
N PHE A 378 -36.43 7.08 -10.74
CA PHE A 378 -36.89 7.67 -9.48
C PHE A 378 -36.63 9.18 -9.41
N ASN A 379 -35.65 9.68 -10.16
CA ASN A 379 -35.30 11.10 -10.23
C ASN A 379 -36.18 11.88 -11.23
N GLU A 380 -36.69 11.21 -12.28
CA GLU A 380 -37.80 11.72 -13.12
C GLU A 380 -39.13 11.78 -12.35
N TYR A 381 -39.32 10.93 -11.35
CA TYR A 381 -40.49 10.93 -10.47
C TYR A 381 -40.27 11.83 -9.24
N ARG A 382 -39.91 13.11 -9.44
CA ARG A 382 -40.13 14.08 -8.36
C ARG A 382 -41.64 14.13 -8.10
N PRO A 383 -42.14 13.70 -6.93
CA PRO A 383 -43.56 13.85 -6.64
C PRO A 383 -43.88 15.33 -6.79
N ASN A 384 -44.82 15.65 -7.67
CA ASN A 384 -45.23 17.03 -7.87
C ASN A 384 -45.89 17.51 -6.56
N TRP A 385 -45.11 18.16 -5.70
CA TRP A 385 -45.54 18.59 -4.37
C TRP A 385 -46.75 19.53 -4.42
N ASN A 386 -46.99 20.21 -5.56
CA ASN A 386 -48.19 21.01 -5.78
C ASN A 386 -49.48 20.18 -5.72
N LEU A 387 -49.42 18.88 -6.05
CA LEU A 387 -50.54 17.95 -5.92
C LEU A 387 -50.82 17.55 -4.46
N VAL A 388 -49.87 17.78 -3.53
CA VAL A 388 -50.00 17.47 -2.10
C VAL A 388 -50.38 18.71 -1.29
N GLN A 389 -50.01 19.92 -1.72
CA GLN A 389 -50.23 21.16 -0.96
C GLN A 389 -51.70 21.48 -0.67
N ASN A 390 -52.63 21.04 -1.52
CA ASN A 390 -54.07 21.25 -1.35
C ASN A 390 -54.81 20.03 -0.77
N THR A 391 -54.09 19.05 -0.22
CA THR A 391 -54.65 17.79 0.29
C THR A 391 -54.58 17.73 1.81
N GLN A 392 -55.31 16.79 2.42
CA GLN A 392 -55.25 16.56 3.86
C GLN A 392 -53.86 16.10 4.36
N PHE A 393 -52.93 15.79 3.45
CA PHE A 393 -51.53 15.44 3.75
C PHE A 393 -50.57 16.63 3.69
N ALA A 394 -51.07 17.84 3.42
CA ALA A 394 -50.25 19.05 3.40
C ALA A 394 -49.63 19.31 4.80
N PRO A 395 -48.37 19.78 4.89
CA PRO A 395 -47.74 20.13 6.16
C PRO A 395 -48.53 21.21 6.90
N GLN A 396 -48.85 20.98 8.18
CA GLN A 396 -49.59 21.93 9.02
C GLN A 396 -48.68 22.54 10.09
N ALA A 397 -48.97 23.78 10.49
CA ALA A 397 -48.26 24.45 11.57
C ALA A 397 -48.39 23.67 12.89
N VAL A 398 -47.28 23.61 13.64
CA VAL A 398 -47.19 22.85 14.90
C VAL A 398 -48.26 23.35 15.88
N GLY A 399 -49.20 22.46 16.25
CA GLY A 399 -50.30 22.76 17.18
C GLY A 399 -51.71 22.65 16.56
N GLN A 400 -51.85 22.64 15.23
CA GLN A 400 -53.09 22.30 14.55
C GLN A 400 -52.96 20.91 13.92
N ARG A 401 -53.71 19.91 14.42
CA ARG A 401 -53.81 18.60 13.80
C ARG A 401 -55.25 18.37 13.37
N LYS A 402 -55.51 18.38 12.06
CA LYS A 402 -56.74 17.77 11.52
C LYS A 402 -56.55 16.26 11.43
N VAL A 403 -57.58 15.50 11.83
CA VAL A 403 -57.59 14.04 11.72
C VAL A 403 -57.72 13.67 10.24
N VAL A 404 -56.78 12.85 9.74
CA VAL A 404 -56.81 12.35 8.37
C VAL A 404 -57.94 11.33 8.24
N VAL A 405 -58.91 11.58 7.34
CA VAL A 405 -60.07 10.71 7.13
C VAL A 405 -60.01 10.13 5.71
N ASN A 406 -60.22 8.83 5.55
CA ASN A 406 -60.14 8.14 4.25
C ASN A 406 -58.80 8.36 3.51
N ALA A 407 -57.69 8.27 4.25
CA ALA A 407 -56.33 8.42 3.73
C ALA A 407 -56.07 7.59 2.44
N ARG A 408 -56.66 6.39 2.36
CA ARG A 408 -56.51 5.48 1.22
C ARG A 408 -57.18 6.00 -0.05
N GLN A 409 -58.34 6.64 0.07
CA GLN A 409 -59.06 7.24 -1.05
C GLN A 409 -58.33 8.51 -1.54
N GLU A 410 -57.79 9.30 -0.62
CA GLU A 410 -57.09 10.53 -0.99
C GLU A 410 -55.71 10.25 -1.61
N ALA A 411 -54.98 9.28 -1.09
CA ALA A 411 -53.76 8.78 -1.74
C ALA A 411 -54.03 8.08 -3.09
N PHE A 412 -55.24 7.56 -3.30
CA PHE A 412 -55.68 7.09 -4.62
C PHE A 412 -55.90 8.27 -5.57
N ASN A 413 -56.68 9.28 -5.16
CA ASN A 413 -56.94 10.47 -5.97
C ASN A 413 -55.66 11.23 -6.37
N ILE A 414 -54.68 11.35 -5.46
CA ILE A 414 -53.37 11.97 -5.76
C ILE A 414 -52.62 11.17 -6.84
N ARG A 415 -52.66 9.83 -6.76
CA ARG A 415 -52.05 8.96 -7.78
C ARG A 415 -52.77 9.06 -9.12
N THR A 416 -54.10 9.09 -9.13
CA THR A 416 -54.91 9.23 -10.36
C THR A 416 -54.71 10.60 -11.01
N ALA A 417 -54.56 11.67 -10.22
CA ALA A 417 -54.27 13.01 -10.73
C ALA A 417 -52.85 13.11 -11.34
N GLY A 418 -51.87 12.43 -10.74
CA GLY A 418 -50.52 12.31 -11.30
C GLY A 418 -50.45 11.55 -12.64
N MET A 419 -51.37 10.61 -12.88
CA MET A 419 -51.45 9.85 -14.14
C MET A 419 -51.94 10.67 -15.34
N HIS A 420 -52.57 11.83 -15.13
CA HIS A 420 -53.12 12.65 -16.21
C HIS A 420 -52.15 13.69 -16.79
N ILE A 421 -51.01 13.92 -16.15
CA ILE A 421 -50.06 14.97 -16.53
C ILE A 421 -49.01 14.49 -17.55
N GLU A 422 -48.76 13.18 -17.68
CA GLU A 422 -47.82 12.65 -18.67
C GLU A 422 -48.44 11.51 -19.50
N GLY A 423 -48.66 11.79 -20.79
CA GLY A 423 -49.25 10.87 -21.76
C GLY A 423 -48.34 9.71 -22.18
N LYS A 424 -48.07 8.74 -21.30
CA LYS A 424 -47.46 7.44 -21.67
C LYS A 424 -48.30 6.27 -21.13
N LYS A 425 -49.38 5.94 -21.85
CA LYS A 425 -50.31 4.84 -21.50
C LYS A 425 -49.76 3.42 -21.72
N THR A 426 -48.66 3.23 -22.43
CA THR A 426 -48.29 1.91 -23.00
C THR A 426 -47.40 1.01 -22.13
N ALA A 427 -46.77 1.52 -21.07
CA ALA A 427 -45.80 0.72 -20.28
C ALA A 427 -46.43 -0.10 -19.13
N LEU A 428 -47.59 0.31 -18.61
CA LEU A 428 -48.21 -0.34 -17.45
C LEU A 428 -49.18 -1.48 -17.81
N GLU A 429 -49.82 -1.43 -18.99
CA GLU A 429 -50.69 -2.52 -19.48
C GLU A 429 -49.92 -3.82 -19.75
N MET A 430 -48.61 -3.73 -20.05
CA MET A 430 -47.75 -4.90 -20.23
C MET A 430 -47.35 -5.58 -18.91
N MET A 431 -47.49 -4.90 -17.75
CA MET A 431 -47.10 -5.46 -16.45
C MET A 431 -48.21 -6.26 -15.73
N PHE A 432 -49.43 -6.33 -16.30
CA PHE A 432 -50.59 -6.97 -15.66
C PHE A 432 -51.16 -8.20 -16.40
N ARG A 433 -50.42 -8.83 -17.32
CA ARG A 433 -50.87 -10.11 -17.90
C ARG A 433 -50.40 -11.31 -17.06
N PRO A 434 -51.31 -12.18 -16.57
CA PRO A 434 -50.92 -13.43 -15.94
C PRO A 434 -50.54 -14.48 -16.99
N ALA A 435 -49.54 -15.32 -16.66
CA ALA A 435 -49.08 -16.40 -17.51
C ALA A 435 -50.05 -17.59 -17.48
N GLY A 436 -50.66 -17.93 -18.63
CA GLY A 436 -51.34 -19.20 -18.85
C GLY A 436 -52.57 -19.14 -19.77
N SER A 437 -52.38 -19.53 -21.04
CA SER A 437 -53.30 -20.30 -21.92
C SER A 437 -53.10 -19.94 -23.40
N ALA A 438 -53.11 -20.96 -24.25
CA ALA A 438 -52.89 -20.90 -25.69
C ALA A 438 -54.22 -20.96 -26.47
N ALA A 439 -54.25 -20.31 -27.65
CA ALA A 439 -54.83 -20.76 -28.94
C ALA A 439 -55.47 -19.60 -29.76
N SER A 440 -55.06 -19.53 -31.05
CA SER A 440 -55.75 -19.15 -32.32
C SER A 440 -56.97 -18.20 -32.30
N THR A 441 -57.18 -17.23 -33.22
CA THR A 441 -57.13 -17.22 -34.70
C THR A 441 -57.27 -15.78 -35.23
N ASP A 442 -56.76 -15.56 -36.45
CA ASP A 442 -57.18 -14.62 -37.50
C ASP A 442 -56.85 -13.11 -37.51
N ASN A 443 -56.30 -12.73 -38.67
CA ASN A 443 -55.84 -11.43 -39.22
C ASN A 443 -57.02 -10.67 -39.90
N PRO A 444 -56.87 -9.49 -40.58
CA PRO A 444 -55.77 -8.51 -40.62
C PRO A 444 -56.23 -7.01 -40.60
N SER A 445 -55.25 -6.11 -40.48
CA SER A 445 -55.07 -4.88 -41.30
C SER A 445 -54.83 -3.55 -40.58
N HIS A 446 -53.92 -2.81 -41.21
CA HIS A 446 -53.66 -1.37 -41.18
C HIS A 446 -52.70 -0.75 -40.14
N GLY A 447 -51.57 -0.27 -40.67
CA GLY A 447 -50.87 0.91 -40.16
C GLY A 447 -49.36 0.75 -40.01
N GLN A 448 -48.60 0.83 -41.11
CA GLN A 448 -47.16 1.10 -41.05
C GLN A 448 -46.94 2.43 -40.31
N LYS A 449 -46.32 2.39 -39.13
CA LYS A 449 -45.70 3.57 -38.50
C LYS A 449 -44.20 3.36 -38.46
N ARG A 450 -43.51 4.37 -39.00
CA ARG A 450 -42.06 4.48 -39.18
C ARG A 450 -41.32 4.16 -37.88
N LYS A 451 -40.20 3.43 -38.02
CA LYS A 451 -39.17 3.26 -37.00
C LYS A 451 -38.84 4.65 -36.44
N HIS A 452 -39.13 4.87 -35.17
CA HIS A 452 -38.47 5.92 -34.41
C HIS A 452 -37.05 5.39 -34.22
N GLU A 453 -36.08 6.06 -34.85
CA GLU A 453 -34.68 5.91 -34.49
C GLU A 453 -34.61 6.29 -33.00
N GLU A 454 -34.35 5.28 -32.16
CA GLU A 454 -33.86 5.52 -30.82
C GLU A 454 -32.46 6.10 -31.03
N ASP A 455 -32.28 7.39 -30.70
CA ASP A 455 -30.97 7.96 -30.44
C ASP A 455 -30.35 7.10 -29.32
N ASP A 456 -29.56 6.12 -29.72
CA ASP A 456 -28.68 5.33 -28.87
C ASP A 456 -27.47 6.19 -28.50
N ASP A 457 -27.72 7.30 -27.81
CA ASP A 457 -26.71 8.11 -27.13
C ASP A 457 -26.27 7.42 -25.82
N SER A 458 -26.05 6.11 -25.90
CA SER A 458 -25.09 5.44 -25.03
C SER A 458 -23.98 4.90 -25.91
N GLU A 459 -23.16 5.84 -26.43
CA GLU A 459 -21.86 5.52 -27.01
C GLU A 459 -21.21 4.43 -26.17
N ASP A 460 -20.97 3.31 -26.84
CA ASP A 460 -20.39 2.11 -26.32
C ASP A 460 -18.93 2.42 -25.95
N ASP A 461 -18.73 2.99 -24.77
CA ASP A 461 -17.42 3.18 -24.10
C ASP A 461 -16.75 1.85 -23.74
N GLN A 462 -17.11 0.75 -24.42
CA GLN A 462 -16.27 -0.43 -24.48
C GLN A 462 -15.13 -0.11 -25.44
N ALA A 463 -14.00 0.34 -24.86
CA ALA A 463 -12.71 0.15 -25.50
C ALA A 463 -12.69 -1.27 -26.08
N HIS A 464 -12.68 -1.36 -27.42
CA HIS A 464 -12.72 -2.62 -28.14
C HIS A 464 -11.56 -3.48 -27.63
N ASP A 465 -11.85 -4.50 -26.82
CA ASP A 465 -10.81 -5.41 -26.34
C ASP A 465 -10.31 -6.20 -27.55
N GLU A 466 -9.16 -5.79 -28.08
CA GLU A 466 -8.57 -6.34 -29.30
C GLU A 466 -8.26 -7.85 -29.16
N VAL A 467 -7.97 -8.30 -27.93
CA VAL A 467 -7.56 -9.69 -27.67
C VAL A 467 -8.73 -10.65 -27.74
N ARG A 468 -9.91 -10.24 -27.24
CA ARG A 468 -11.14 -11.06 -27.19
C ARG A 468 -10.86 -12.47 -26.64
N LEU A 469 -10.53 -12.54 -25.34
CA LEU A 469 -10.15 -13.78 -24.66
C LEU A 469 -11.22 -14.87 -24.69
N TRP A 470 -12.49 -14.50 -24.90
CA TRP A 470 -13.64 -15.41 -24.93
C TRP A 470 -13.94 -16.01 -26.32
N GLU A 471 -13.14 -15.68 -27.34
CA GLU A 471 -13.29 -16.15 -28.72
C GLU A 471 -12.13 -17.05 -29.14
N ASP A 472 -12.39 -18.00 -30.03
CA ASP A 472 -11.36 -18.86 -30.62
C ASP A 472 -10.23 -18.03 -31.24
N GLY A 473 -8.99 -18.53 -31.17
CA GLY A 473 -7.80 -17.81 -31.63
C GLY A 473 -7.33 -16.68 -30.70
N PHE A 474 -7.85 -16.59 -29.46
CA PHE A 474 -7.45 -15.55 -28.49
C PHE A 474 -5.95 -15.53 -28.22
N LYS A 475 -5.30 -16.70 -28.26
CA LYS A 475 -3.89 -16.84 -27.94
C LYS A 475 -3.00 -16.12 -28.95
N ASP A 476 -3.32 -16.25 -30.23
CA ASP A 476 -2.56 -15.59 -31.28
C ASP A 476 -2.75 -14.07 -31.23
N ARG A 477 -4.00 -13.62 -31.06
CA ARG A 477 -4.30 -12.18 -30.87
C ARG A 477 -3.63 -11.60 -29.63
N TYR A 478 -3.53 -12.37 -28.55
CA TYR A 478 -2.86 -11.95 -27.33
C TYR A 478 -1.36 -11.74 -27.54
N TYR A 479 -0.67 -12.71 -28.14
CA TYR A 479 0.78 -12.58 -28.37
C TYR A 479 1.10 -11.51 -29.41
N GLU A 480 0.27 -11.35 -30.44
CA GLU A 480 0.40 -10.28 -31.42
C GLU A 480 0.17 -8.90 -30.77
N SER A 481 -0.91 -8.71 -30.02
CA SER A 481 -1.24 -7.42 -29.39
C SER A 481 -0.29 -7.04 -28.24
N LYS A 482 0.13 -8.01 -27.41
CA LYS A 482 0.88 -7.74 -26.17
C LYS A 482 2.39 -7.87 -26.29
N PHE A 483 2.87 -8.66 -27.24
CA PHE A 483 4.30 -8.91 -27.44
C PHE A 483 4.79 -8.58 -28.85
N ASP A 484 3.90 -8.17 -29.78
CA ASP A 484 4.23 -7.96 -31.20
C ASP A 484 4.81 -9.21 -31.87
N VAL A 485 4.26 -10.38 -31.51
CA VAL A 485 4.74 -11.70 -31.94
C VAL A 485 3.65 -12.48 -32.67
N GLY A 486 3.93 -12.84 -33.93
CA GLY A 486 3.02 -13.61 -34.77
C GLY A 486 2.85 -15.09 -34.35
N PRO A 487 1.86 -15.79 -34.90
CA PRO A 487 1.46 -17.14 -34.47
C PRO A 487 2.53 -18.22 -34.65
N ASN A 488 3.44 -18.05 -35.61
CA ASN A 488 4.46 -19.04 -35.95
C ASN A 488 5.66 -19.06 -34.97
N GLN A 489 5.79 -18.07 -34.08
CA GLN A 489 6.92 -17.94 -33.17
C GLN A 489 6.66 -18.64 -31.83
N MET A 490 6.43 -19.95 -31.87
CA MET A 490 6.17 -20.74 -30.66
C MET A 490 7.35 -20.74 -29.67
N GLU A 491 8.58 -20.68 -30.17
CA GLU A 491 9.79 -20.59 -29.35
C GLU A 491 9.76 -19.38 -28.40
N PHE A 492 9.24 -18.24 -28.87
CA PHE A 492 9.09 -17.05 -28.05
C PHE A 492 8.09 -17.28 -26.91
N ARG A 493 6.94 -17.92 -27.18
CA ARG A 493 5.93 -18.23 -26.15
C ARG A 493 6.52 -19.11 -25.05
N HIS A 494 7.26 -20.14 -25.46
CA HIS A 494 7.97 -21.01 -24.52
C HIS A 494 9.04 -20.23 -23.74
N ALA A 495 9.81 -19.33 -24.38
CA ALA A 495 10.79 -18.51 -23.69
C ALA A 495 10.15 -17.63 -22.60
N VAL A 496 9.00 -17.01 -22.87
CA VAL A 496 8.25 -16.24 -21.86
C VAL A 496 7.81 -17.15 -20.70
N ALA A 497 7.30 -18.35 -20.99
CA ALA A 497 6.94 -19.35 -19.96
C ALA A 497 8.14 -19.77 -19.11
N LEU A 498 9.30 -20.04 -19.73
CA LEU A 498 10.53 -20.39 -19.03
C LEU A 498 11.00 -19.26 -18.11
N HIS A 499 11.00 -18.01 -18.57
CA HIS A 499 11.30 -16.85 -17.72
C HIS A 499 10.30 -16.68 -16.57
N TYR A 500 9.02 -16.97 -16.81
CA TYR A 500 7.98 -16.90 -15.78
C TYR A 500 8.19 -17.95 -14.69
N VAL A 501 8.47 -19.21 -15.06
CA VAL A 501 8.80 -20.28 -14.11
C VAL A 501 10.05 -19.95 -13.31
N ARG A 502 11.10 -19.43 -13.96
CA ARG A 502 12.30 -18.96 -13.25
C ARG A 502 11.93 -17.88 -12.23
N GLY A 503 10.97 -17.01 -12.55
CA GLY A 503 10.43 -16.05 -11.58
C GLY A 503 9.67 -16.67 -10.42
N LEU A 504 8.90 -17.73 -10.64
CA LEU A 504 8.26 -18.48 -9.54
C LEU A 504 9.31 -19.07 -8.59
N CYS A 505 10.37 -19.67 -9.13
CA CYS A 505 11.49 -20.18 -8.33
C CYS A 505 12.20 -19.06 -7.56
N TRP A 506 12.43 -17.90 -8.20
CA TRP A 506 13.05 -16.75 -7.56
C TRP A 506 12.22 -16.24 -6.37
N VAL A 507 10.90 -16.06 -6.58
CA VAL A 507 9.99 -15.58 -5.53
C VAL A 507 9.93 -16.57 -4.37
N LEU A 508 9.81 -17.87 -4.65
CA LEU A 508 9.74 -18.86 -3.58
C LEU A 508 11.04 -18.92 -2.76
N ARG A 509 12.21 -18.88 -3.41
CA ARG A 509 13.49 -18.75 -2.70
C ARG A 509 13.58 -17.45 -1.91
N TYR A 510 13.10 -16.33 -2.46
CA TYR A 510 13.11 -15.04 -1.75
C TYR A 510 12.36 -15.09 -0.42
N TYR A 511 11.25 -15.83 -0.37
CA TYR A 511 10.42 -15.99 0.82
C TYR A 511 11.05 -16.96 1.85
N TYR A 512 11.57 -18.11 1.38
CA TYR A 512 12.04 -19.19 2.26
C TYR A 512 13.53 -19.14 2.60
N GLN A 513 14.37 -18.64 1.70
CA GLN A 513 15.83 -18.69 1.78
C GLN A 513 16.49 -17.31 1.72
N GLY A 514 15.76 -16.27 1.30
CA GLY A 514 16.29 -14.92 1.07
C GLY A 514 16.60 -14.67 -0.40
N CYS A 515 17.07 -13.47 -0.73
CA CYS A 515 17.21 -13.02 -2.11
C CYS A 515 18.19 -13.91 -2.91
N ALA A 516 17.67 -14.68 -3.87
CA ALA A 516 18.46 -15.59 -4.69
C ALA A 516 19.32 -14.87 -5.75
N SER A 517 18.86 -13.71 -6.25
CA SER A 517 19.64 -12.85 -7.13
C SER A 517 19.12 -11.43 -7.08
N TRP A 518 20.01 -10.48 -6.80
CA TRP A 518 19.71 -9.06 -6.79
C TRP A 518 19.56 -8.48 -8.21
N LYS A 519 20.05 -9.18 -9.23
CA LYS A 519 20.03 -8.76 -10.63
C LYS A 519 18.86 -9.31 -11.42
N TRP A 520 18.36 -10.49 -11.04
CA TRP A 520 17.31 -11.18 -11.79
C TRP A 520 16.01 -10.36 -11.80
N TYR A 521 15.35 -10.34 -12.96
CA TYR A 521 14.00 -9.80 -13.13
C TYR A 521 13.28 -10.52 -14.27
N PHE A 522 11.95 -10.43 -14.29
CA PHE A 522 11.14 -10.91 -15.40
C PHE A 522 11.10 -9.87 -16.53
N PRO A 523 11.64 -10.16 -17.74
CA PRO A 523 11.92 -9.14 -18.77
C PRO A 523 10.74 -8.89 -19.72
N TYR A 524 9.50 -9.12 -19.26
CA TYR A 524 8.29 -8.88 -20.03
C TYR A 524 7.23 -8.18 -19.18
N HIS A 525 6.34 -7.40 -19.81
CA HIS A 525 5.24 -6.74 -19.10
C HIS A 525 4.04 -7.64 -18.84
N TYR A 526 3.94 -8.76 -19.56
CA TYR A 526 2.79 -9.66 -19.53
C TYR A 526 3.20 -11.11 -19.27
N ALA A 527 2.27 -11.87 -18.69
CA ALA A 527 2.45 -13.30 -18.40
C ALA A 527 2.09 -14.17 -19.62
N PRO A 528 2.67 -15.37 -19.75
CA PRO A 528 2.23 -16.34 -20.75
C PRO A 528 0.95 -17.06 -20.29
N PHE A 529 0.31 -17.82 -21.19
CA PHE A 529 -0.82 -18.69 -20.83
C PHE A 529 -0.33 -19.95 -20.12
N ALA A 530 -1.17 -20.57 -19.30
CA ALA A 530 -0.85 -21.82 -18.60
C ALA A 530 -0.55 -22.96 -19.60
N SER A 531 -1.24 -22.96 -20.75
CA SER A 531 -0.98 -23.88 -21.85
C SER A 531 0.39 -23.72 -22.52
N ASP A 532 1.15 -22.63 -22.26
CA ASP A 532 2.51 -22.43 -22.79
C ASP A 532 3.61 -23.06 -21.92
N PHE A 533 3.28 -23.57 -20.73
CA PHE A 533 4.24 -24.15 -19.78
C PHE A 533 4.58 -25.62 -20.13
N CYS A 534 4.92 -25.89 -21.39
CA CYS A 534 5.41 -27.20 -21.81
C CYS A 534 6.94 -27.28 -21.75
N ASN A 535 7.47 -28.46 -21.44
CA ASN A 535 8.91 -28.75 -21.36
C ASN A 535 9.69 -27.88 -20.35
N ILE A 536 9.05 -27.45 -19.26
CA ILE A 536 9.70 -26.67 -18.20
C ILE A 536 10.47 -27.54 -17.20
N ALA A 537 10.25 -28.86 -17.19
CA ALA A 537 10.82 -29.79 -16.22
C ALA A 537 12.37 -29.80 -16.18
N GLY A 538 13.03 -29.57 -17.32
CA GLY A 538 14.49 -29.56 -17.44
C GLY A 538 15.13 -28.18 -17.29
N LEU A 539 14.37 -27.14 -16.93
CA LEU A 539 14.90 -25.79 -16.78
C LEU A 539 15.82 -25.70 -15.56
N SER A 540 16.97 -25.04 -15.71
CA SER A 540 17.80 -24.67 -14.57
C SER A 540 17.05 -23.68 -13.65
N THR A 541 17.00 -24.02 -12.37
CA THR A 541 16.49 -23.15 -11.30
C THR A 541 17.61 -22.33 -10.66
N GLU A 542 18.82 -22.33 -11.23
CA GLU A 542 19.96 -21.63 -10.68
C GLU A 542 19.93 -20.13 -11.04
N PHE A 543 20.40 -19.33 -10.09
CA PHE A 543 20.56 -17.89 -10.24
C PHE A 543 22.03 -17.53 -10.10
N GLU A 544 22.39 -16.36 -10.61
CA GLU A 544 23.77 -15.87 -10.54
C GLU A 544 24.17 -15.68 -9.06
N THR A 545 25.27 -16.32 -8.64
CA THR A 545 25.81 -16.15 -7.29
C THR A 545 26.50 -14.79 -7.15
N ASP A 546 26.70 -14.36 -5.90
CA ASP A 546 27.48 -13.14 -5.56
C ASP A 546 26.95 -11.83 -6.18
N THR A 547 25.66 -11.83 -6.57
CA THR A 547 24.96 -10.62 -6.99
C THR A 547 24.84 -9.66 -5.81
N LYS A 548 24.97 -8.36 -6.08
CA LYS A 548 24.94 -7.31 -5.07
C LYS A 548 23.74 -6.39 -5.28
N PRO A 549 23.16 -5.84 -4.21
CA PRO A 549 22.19 -4.77 -4.33
C PRO A 549 22.84 -3.56 -5.02
N PHE A 550 22.01 -2.78 -5.71
CA PHE A 550 22.41 -1.46 -6.20
C PHE A 550 22.81 -0.56 -5.01
N ARG A 551 23.58 0.49 -5.25
CA ARG A 551 23.72 1.55 -4.24
C ARG A 551 22.43 2.37 -4.18
N PRO A 552 22.12 3.03 -3.03
CA PRO A 552 20.88 3.79 -2.88
C PRO A 552 20.63 4.81 -4.00
N LEU A 553 21.64 5.60 -4.39
CA LEU A 553 21.48 6.60 -5.46
C LEU A 553 21.32 5.96 -6.85
N GLU A 554 21.98 4.83 -7.11
CA GLU A 554 21.80 4.07 -8.34
C GLU A 554 20.38 3.53 -8.46
N GLN A 555 19.80 3.03 -7.36
CA GLN A 555 18.40 2.64 -7.31
C GLN A 555 17.49 3.82 -7.63
N LEU A 556 17.73 5.02 -7.07
CA LEU A 556 16.92 6.20 -7.38
C LEU A 556 16.89 6.48 -8.88
N MET A 557 18.04 6.44 -9.55
CA MET A 557 18.10 6.59 -11.01
C MET A 557 17.36 5.47 -11.74
N GLY A 558 17.37 4.25 -11.20
CA GLY A 558 16.68 3.09 -11.74
C GLY A 558 15.17 3.03 -11.47
N VAL A 559 14.60 3.87 -10.61
CA VAL A 559 13.17 3.84 -10.25
C VAL A 559 12.42 5.16 -10.39
N PHE A 560 13.10 6.31 -10.39
CA PHE A 560 12.42 7.61 -10.47
C PHE A 560 12.11 8.06 -11.90
N PRO A 561 10.95 8.72 -12.11
CA PRO A 561 10.72 9.56 -13.28
C PRO A 561 11.50 10.87 -13.18
N ALA A 562 11.73 11.52 -14.33
CA ALA A 562 12.40 12.82 -14.40
C ALA A 562 11.72 13.90 -13.53
N ALA A 563 10.40 13.81 -13.31
CA ALA A 563 9.64 14.70 -12.44
C ALA A 563 10.09 14.68 -10.96
N SER A 564 10.78 13.62 -10.52
CA SER A 564 11.31 13.46 -9.16
C SER A 564 12.84 13.63 -9.09
N SER A 565 13.45 14.25 -10.12
CA SER A 565 14.91 14.46 -10.21
C SER A 565 15.50 15.32 -9.08
N LYS A 566 14.67 16.12 -8.38
CA LYS A 566 15.08 16.92 -7.21
C LYS A 566 15.66 16.11 -6.04
N HIS A 567 15.43 14.80 -6.01
CA HIS A 567 15.88 13.90 -4.94
C HIS A 567 17.20 13.16 -5.26
N VAL A 568 17.65 13.22 -6.52
CA VAL A 568 18.95 12.67 -6.94
C VAL A 568 20.01 13.78 -6.90
N PRO A 569 21.32 13.45 -6.93
CA PRO A 569 22.36 14.46 -7.03
C PRO A 569 22.15 15.36 -8.24
N GLU A 570 22.39 16.66 -8.09
CA GLU A 570 22.19 17.65 -9.17
C GLU A 570 22.91 17.26 -10.48
N PRO A 571 24.16 16.75 -10.49
CA PRO A 571 24.81 16.32 -11.73
C PRO A 571 24.13 15.11 -12.39
N TRP A 572 23.44 14.27 -11.62
CA TRP A 572 22.73 13.09 -12.10
C TRP A 572 21.32 13.45 -12.59
N ALA A 573 20.68 14.45 -11.97
CA ALA A 573 19.37 14.96 -12.39
C ALA A 573 19.38 15.36 -13.87
N ASN A 574 20.47 15.98 -14.34
CA ASN A 574 20.64 16.35 -15.75
C ASN A 574 20.55 15.15 -16.70
N LEU A 575 21.02 13.97 -16.31
CA LEU A 575 20.93 12.75 -17.14
C LEU A 575 19.49 12.28 -17.37
N MET A 576 18.53 12.73 -16.55
CA MET A 576 17.12 12.36 -16.65
C MET A 576 16.33 13.26 -17.60
N SER A 577 16.89 14.40 -18.03
CA SER A 577 16.18 15.41 -18.82
C SER A 577 16.96 15.92 -20.03
N ASP A 578 18.28 15.76 -20.05
CA ASP A 578 19.12 16.15 -21.19
C ASP A 578 18.83 15.23 -22.40
N PRO A 579 18.37 15.77 -23.55
CA PRO A 579 18.15 14.98 -24.76
C PRO A 579 19.38 14.24 -25.27
N GLU A 580 20.59 14.73 -24.96
CA GLU A 580 21.86 14.11 -25.33
C GLU A 580 22.35 13.07 -24.31
N SER A 581 21.59 12.84 -23.23
CA SER A 581 21.94 11.84 -22.22
C SER A 581 21.93 10.43 -22.82
N PRO A 582 22.96 9.61 -22.57
CA PRO A 582 23.05 8.25 -23.09
C PRO A 582 22.02 7.29 -22.49
N ILE A 583 21.20 7.75 -21.54
CA ILE A 583 20.15 7.01 -20.85
C ILE A 583 18.80 7.77 -20.84
N ILE A 584 18.62 8.77 -21.70
CA ILE A 584 17.37 9.55 -21.78
C ILE A 584 16.15 8.68 -22.11
N ASP A 585 16.35 7.60 -22.86
CA ASP A 585 15.32 6.60 -23.21
C ASP A 585 14.73 5.90 -21.98
N PHE A 586 15.39 5.94 -20.82
CA PHE A 586 14.85 5.40 -19.57
C PHE A 586 13.79 6.31 -18.92
N TYR A 587 13.68 7.57 -19.35
CA TYR A 587 12.85 8.59 -18.72
C TYR A 587 11.84 9.21 -19.70
N PRO A 588 10.92 8.41 -20.28
CA PRO A 588 9.90 8.97 -21.16
C PRO A 588 9.00 9.95 -20.42
N GLU A 589 8.69 11.09 -21.04
CA GLU A 589 7.76 12.09 -20.48
C GLU A 589 6.31 11.57 -20.42
N ASP A 590 5.92 10.77 -21.41
CA ASP A 590 4.63 10.08 -21.45
C ASP A 590 4.80 8.60 -21.79
N PHE A 591 3.90 7.77 -21.27
CA PHE A 591 3.90 6.32 -21.46
C PHE A 591 2.48 5.77 -21.47
N LYS A 592 2.29 4.70 -22.26
CA LYS A 592 1.00 4.01 -22.38
C LYS A 592 0.71 3.19 -21.13
N ILE A 593 -0.53 3.29 -20.65
CA ILE A 593 -1.09 2.39 -19.64
C ILE A 593 -2.06 1.47 -20.35
N ASP A 594 -1.71 0.19 -20.49
CA ASP A 594 -2.62 -0.82 -21.02
C ASP A 594 -3.56 -1.32 -19.91
N LEU A 595 -4.86 -1.10 -20.07
CA LEU A 595 -5.86 -1.56 -19.12
C LEU A 595 -5.95 -3.09 -19.05
N ASN A 596 -5.61 -3.81 -20.12
CA ASN A 596 -5.59 -5.28 -20.17
C ASN A 596 -6.84 -5.93 -19.54
N GLY A 597 -8.03 -5.45 -19.95
CA GLY A 597 -9.33 -5.92 -19.45
C GLY A 597 -9.68 -5.47 -18.02
N LYS A 598 -8.96 -4.49 -17.44
CA LYS A 598 -9.28 -3.89 -16.15
C LYS A 598 -10.10 -2.61 -16.28
N LYS A 599 -10.88 -2.31 -15.24
CA LYS A 599 -11.81 -1.16 -15.24
C LYS A 599 -11.10 0.18 -15.01
N PHE A 600 -10.01 0.18 -14.25
CA PHE A 600 -9.37 1.42 -13.82
C PHE A 600 -7.88 1.45 -14.20
N ALA A 601 -7.38 2.63 -14.56
CA ALA A 601 -5.99 2.85 -14.97
C ALA A 601 -4.96 2.37 -13.92
N TRP A 602 -5.25 2.52 -12.63
CA TRP A 602 -4.37 2.03 -11.55
C TRP A 602 -4.19 0.51 -11.55
N GLN A 603 -5.10 -0.24 -12.19
CA GLN A 603 -5.00 -1.69 -12.37
C GLN A 603 -4.27 -2.08 -13.67
N GLY A 604 -4.03 -1.12 -14.57
CA GLY A 604 -3.37 -1.33 -15.85
C GLY A 604 -1.86 -1.51 -15.74
N VAL A 605 -1.26 -1.91 -16.85
CA VAL A 605 0.18 -2.14 -17.03
C VAL A 605 0.81 -0.89 -17.63
N ALA A 606 1.71 -0.25 -16.89
CA ALA A 606 2.49 0.87 -17.43
C ALA A 606 3.64 0.33 -18.29
N LEU A 607 3.61 0.66 -19.58
CA LEU A 607 4.59 0.21 -20.57
C LEU A 607 5.81 1.12 -20.55
N LEU A 608 6.73 0.82 -19.63
CA LEU A 608 8.01 1.51 -19.49
C LEU A 608 9.15 0.64 -20.04
N PRO A 609 10.15 1.23 -20.72
CA PRO A 609 11.31 0.50 -21.22
C PRO A 609 12.18 0.01 -20.07
N PHE A 610 12.54 -1.27 -19.99
CA PHE A 610 13.37 -1.79 -18.89
C PHE A 610 14.76 -1.10 -18.86
N VAL A 611 15.23 -0.73 -17.66
CA VAL A 611 16.54 -0.08 -17.50
C VAL A 611 17.65 -1.12 -17.66
N ASP A 612 18.60 -0.83 -18.55
CA ASP A 612 19.84 -1.60 -18.70
C ASP A 612 20.84 -1.16 -17.62
N GLU A 613 21.22 -2.09 -16.74
CA GLU A 613 22.11 -1.81 -15.60
C GLU A 613 23.51 -1.36 -16.04
N ASN A 614 24.05 -1.92 -17.11
CA ASN A 614 25.39 -1.62 -17.58
C ASN A 614 25.45 -0.23 -18.21
N ARG A 615 24.43 0.13 -19.00
CA ARG A 615 24.28 1.48 -19.56
C ARG A 615 24.10 2.51 -18.45
N LEU A 616 23.27 2.21 -17.45
CA LEU A 616 23.07 3.09 -16.30
C LEU A 616 24.39 3.35 -15.56
N PHE A 617 25.10 2.31 -15.13
CA PHE A 617 26.34 2.48 -14.37
C PHE A 617 27.42 3.22 -15.16
N LYS A 618 27.56 2.93 -16.45
CA LYS A 618 28.49 3.64 -17.34
C LYS A 618 28.17 5.13 -17.46
N ALA A 619 26.89 5.50 -17.49
CA ALA A 619 26.48 6.91 -17.52
C ALA A 619 26.76 7.64 -16.20
N LEU A 620 26.68 6.95 -15.06
CA LEU A 620 26.92 7.51 -13.72
C LEU A 620 28.41 7.63 -13.36
N GLU A 621 29.26 6.79 -13.96
CA GLU A 621 30.70 6.68 -13.64
C GLU A 621 31.44 8.04 -13.56
N PRO A 622 31.29 8.96 -14.54
CA PRO A 622 32.00 10.24 -14.53
C PRO A 622 31.60 11.20 -13.39
N TYR A 623 30.47 10.92 -12.74
CA TYR A 623 29.85 11.82 -11.77
C TYR A 623 30.04 11.37 -10.32
N TYR A 624 30.54 10.16 -10.05
CA TYR A 624 30.81 9.71 -8.67
C TYR A 624 31.77 10.62 -7.91
N GLY A 625 32.77 11.17 -8.59
CA GLY A 625 33.72 12.12 -8.01
C GLY A 625 33.09 13.46 -7.61
N LYS A 626 31.93 13.81 -8.19
CA LYS A 626 31.21 15.07 -7.97
C LYS A 626 30.18 15.01 -6.84
N LEU A 627 29.97 13.84 -6.23
CA LEU A 627 29.05 13.70 -5.10
C LEU A 627 29.56 14.49 -3.88
N SER A 628 28.66 15.25 -3.26
CA SER A 628 28.93 15.91 -1.99
C SER A 628 29.14 14.89 -0.85
N PRO A 629 29.74 15.29 0.28
CA PRO A 629 29.93 14.38 1.42
C PRO A 629 28.63 13.76 1.95
N ALA A 630 27.54 14.54 2.01
CA ALA A 630 26.23 14.03 2.43
C ALA A 630 25.68 12.99 1.44
N GLU A 631 25.91 13.18 0.15
CA GLU A 631 25.51 12.23 -0.89
C GLU A 631 26.32 10.95 -0.86
N LYS A 632 27.63 11.04 -0.60
CA LYS A 632 28.47 9.87 -0.39
C LYS A 632 27.98 9.06 0.81
N ARG A 633 27.65 9.72 1.93
CA ARG A 633 27.12 9.06 3.14
C ARG A 633 25.78 8.34 2.89
N ARG A 634 24.83 8.97 2.19
CA ARG A 634 23.54 8.30 1.87
C ARG A 634 23.66 7.21 0.80
N ASN A 635 24.81 7.09 0.11
CA ASN A 635 25.04 6.13 -0.97
C ASN A 635 25.87 4.90 -0.55
N ILE A 636 26.19 4.74 0.73
CA ILE A 636 26.85 3.54 1.25
C ILE A 636 25.84 2.57 1.86
N ARG A 637 26.20 1.29 1.87
CA ARG A 637 25.50 0.27 2.65
C ARG A 637 25.72 0.56 4.14
N GLY A 638 24.64 0.54 4.91
CA GLY A 638 24.65 0.64 6.36
C GLY A 638 24.44 -0.70 7.05
N ASP A 639 24.49 -0.66 8.38
CA ASP A 639 24.28 -1.79 9.28
C ASP A 639 23.02 -1.59 10.13
N ASP A 640 22.42 -2.69 10.56
CA ASP A 640 21.35 -2.66 11.56
C ASP A 640 21.86 -2.09 12.89
N ARG A 641 20.99 -1.43 13.64
CA ARG A 641 21.33 -0.78 14.91
C ARG A 641 20.59 -1.44 16.07
N LEU A 642 21.36 -1.94 17.03
CA LEU A 642 20.88 -2.59 18.25
C LEU A 642 20.88 -1.59 19.42
N TYR A 643 19.76 -1.51 20.12
CA TYR A 643 19.60 -0.69 21.33
C TYR A 643 19.11 -1.55 22.48
N VAL A 644 19.68 -1.32 23.65
CA VAL A 644 19.26 -1.93 24.91
C VAL A 644 19.21 -0.86 26.00
N SER A 645 18.27 -0.99 26.94
CA SER A 645 18.23 -0.17 28.15
C SER A 645 19.35 -0.58 29.12
N ASP A 646 19.75 0.32 30.02
CA ASP A 646 20.67 0.04 31.13
C ASP A 646 20.18 -1.03 32.12
N LYS A 647 18.90 -1.40 32.05
CA LYS A 647 18.29 -2.49 32.82
C LYS A 647 18.28 -3.83 32.09
N ASN A 648 18.69 -3.88 30.82
CA ASN A 648 18.71 -5.10 30.03
C ASN A 648 19.92 -5.97 30.42
N ASP A 649 19.74 -7.28 30.51
CA ASP A 649 20.81 -8.22 30.89
C ASP A 649 22.01 -8.21 29.93
N GLY A 650 21.80 -7.83 28.66
CA GLY A 650 22.84 -7.63 27.66
C GLY A 650 23.60 -6.30 27.76
N TYR A 651 23.15 -5.36 28.60
CA TYR A 651 23.74 -4.02 28.67
C TYR A 651 25.22 -4.05 29.07
N ASP A 652 25.56 -4.74 30.14
CA ASP A 652 26.95 -4.81 30.63
C ASP A 652 27.85 -5.54 29.63
N LEU A 653 27.34 -6.58 28.96
CA LEU A 653 28.06 -7.27 27.88
C LEU A 653 28.43 -6.28 26.76
N LEU A 654 27.45 -5.55 26.24
CA LEU A 654 27.66 -4.60 25.14
C LEU A 654 28.55 -3.42 25.56
N LYS A 655 28.32 -2.87 26.76
CA LYS A 655 29.14 -1.78 27.32
C LYS A 655 30.60 -2.19 27.47
N ASN A 656 30.87 -3.43 27.88
CA ASN A 656 32.24 -3.92 28.03
C ASN A 656 33.00 -3.99 26.69
N LEU A 657 32.33 -4.20 25.56
CA LEU A 657 32.97 -4.15 24.23
C LEU A 657 33.56 -2.76 23.94
N TYR A 658 32.83 -1.69 24.31
CA TYR A 658 33.32 -0.31 24.19
C TYR A 658 34.47 -0.02 25.17
N ILE A 659 34.37 -0.48 26.42
CA ILE A 659 35.41 -0.28 27.45
C ILE A 659 36.73 -0.97 27.03
N GLN A 660 36.62 -2.18 26.48
CA GLN A 660 37.77 -2.95 26.02
C GLN A 660 38.37 -2.43 24.71
N LYS A 661 37.72 -1.45 24.06
CA LYS A 661 38.15 -0.88 22.77
C LYS A 661 38.37 -1.97 21.72
N VAL A 662 37.40 -2.87 21.60
CA VAL A 662 37.36 -3.83 20.49
C VAL A 662 37.44 -3.07 19.17
N GLU A 663 38.09 -3.65 18.16
CA GLU A 663 38.21 -3.02 16.83
C GLU A 663 36.81 -2.76 16.23
N MET A 664 36.63 -1.63 15.54
CA MET A 664 35.32 -1.20 15.03
C MET A 664 34.74 -2.17 14.00
N GLU A 665 35.63 -2.83 13.24
CA GLU A 665 35.29 -3.81 12.21
C GLU A 665 35.21 -5.26 12.74
N ALA A 666 35.53 -5.49 14.03
CA ALA A 666 35.53 -6.84 14.60
C ALA A 666 34.13 -7.26 15.03
N GLU A 667 33.57 -8.25 14.33
CA GLU A 667 32.31 -8.88 14.70
C GLU A 667 32.45 -9.74 15.97
N CYS A 668 31.66 -9.39 16.98
CA CYS A 668 31.59 -10.10 18.26
C CYS A 668 30.28 -10.88 18.36
N ALA A 669 30.36 -12.20 18.54
CA ALA A 669 29.17 -12.99 18.80
C ALA A 669 28.56 -12.63 20.17
N VAL A 670 27.27 -12.37 20.18
CA VAL A 670 26.52 -12.06 21.41
C VAL A 670 25.26 -12.91 21.49
N SER A 671 24.87 -13.20 22.73
CA SER A 671 23.57 -13.76 23.06
C SER A 671 22.94 -12.91 24.14
N ILE A 672 21.77 -12.36 23.87
CA ILE A 672 21.03 -11.47 24.76
C ILE A 672 19.61 -12.01 24.81
N ASN A 673 19.22 -12.59 25.95
CA ASN A 673 17.84 -13.00 26.21
C ASN A 673 17.26 -13.94 25.13
N GLY A 674 18.04 -14.95 24.73
CA GLY A 674 17.66 -15.90 23.68
C GLY A 674 17.81 -15.38 22.24
N MET A 675 18.03 -14.08 22.04
CA MET A 675 18.48 -13.54 20.75
C MET A 675 19.95 -13.83 20.55
N ARG A 676 20.34 -14.27 19.35
CA ARG A 676 21.76 -14.45 18.97
C ARG A 676 22.10 -13.66 17.71
N GLY A 677 23.35 -13.23 17.63
CA GLY A 677 23.89 -12.58 16.44
C GLY A 677 25.33 -12.17 16.63
N THR A 678 25.85 -11.42 15.66
CA THR A 678 27.11 -10.70 15.78
C THR A 678 26.83 -9.20 15.92
N VAL A 679 27.64 -8.51 16.71
CA VAL A 679 27.62 -7.05 16.86
C VAL A 679 28.99 -6.49 16.57
N LEU A 680 29.02 -5.25 16.09
CA LEU A 680 30.22 -4.45 15.90
C LEU A 680 30.02 -3.10 16.60
N LEU A 681 31.12 -2.44 16.97
CA LEU A 681 31.01 -1.15 17.63
C LEU A 681 30.50 -0.09 16.66
N SER A 682 29.47 0.65 17.07
CA SER A 682 28.97 1.81 16.34
C SER A 682 29.75 3.08 16.73
N ASP A 683 30.13 3.87 15.74
CA ASP A 683 30.74 5.20 15.89
C ASP A 683 29.74 6.24 16.42
N VAL A 684 28.44 5.95 16.31
CA VAL A 684 27.34 6.80 16.79
C VAL A 684 26.81 6.31 18.16
N CYS A 685 27.64 5.63 18.95
CA CYS A 685 27.23 5.17 20.30
C CYS A 685 26.91 6.37 21.21
N VAL A 686 25.75 6.30 21.88
CA VAL A 686 25.30 7.30 22.84
C VAL A 686 25.49 6.76 24.25
N GLU A 687 26.26 7.46 25.09
CA GLU A 687 26.48 7.08 26.49
C GLU A 687 25.20 7.24 27.34
N ASN A 688 25.15 6.56 28.50
CA ASN A 688 23.99 6.62 29.40
C ASN A 688 23.68 8.08 29.82
N GLY A 689 22.42 8.49 29.69
CA GLY A 689 21.96 9.86 29.91
C GLY A 689 22.29 10.86 28.79
N GLY A 690 23.00 10.41 27.75
CA GLY A 690 23.26 11.19 26.54
C GLY A 690 22.17 11.02 25.48
N ALA A 691 22.09 11.98 24.57
CA ALA A 691 21.40 11.84 23.29
C ALA A 691 22.30 12.49 22.23
N ASN A 692 22.78 11.72 21.24
CA ASN A 692 23.46 12.31 20.09
C ASN A 692 22.37 12.72 19.09
N LEU A 693 22.12 14.02 19.03
CA LEU A 693 21.04 14.58 18.22
C LEU A 693 21.64 15.30 17.02
N GLY A 694 21.32 14.84 15.81
CA GLY A 694 21.51 15.62 14.60
C GLY A 694 20.66 16.90 14.62
N ILE A 695 20.80 17.76 13.60
CA ILE A 695 20.00 18.98 13.47
C ILE A 695 18.50 18.65 13.44
N ALA A 696 18.11 17.55 12.76
CA ALA A 696 16.73 17.10 12.67
C ALA A 696 16.20 16.67 14.04
N GLY A 697 16.94 15.83 14.77
CA GLY A 697 16.59 15.42 16.13
C GLY A 697 16.44 16.62 17.08
N HIS A 698 17.37 17.59 17.01
CA HIS A 698 17.28 18.81 17.83
C HIS A 698 16.01 19.60 17.60
N ARG A 699 15.53 19.66 16.35
CA ARG A 699 14.27 20.34 16.03
C ARG A 699 13.07 19.61 16.65
N MET A 700 13.10 18.28 16.70
CA MET A 700 12.01 17.47 17.25
C MET A 700 11.83 17.62 18.77
N LEU A 701 12.88 17.99 19.52
CA LEU A 701 12.79 18.28 20.96
C LEU A 701 11.73 19.36 21.27
N GLY A 702 11.60 20.39 20.41
CA GLY A 702 10.64 21.48 20.62
C GLY A 702 9.18 21.11 20.35
N HIS A 703 8.93 20.02 19.61
CA HIS A 703 7.58 19.58 19.22
C HIS A 703 7.05 18.43 20.09
N HIS A 704 7.93 17.57 20.62
CA HIS A 704 7.53 16.32 21.27
C HIS A 704 7.61 16.35 22.81
N VAL A 705 8.38 17.29 23.38
CA VAL A 705 8.56 17.38 24.84
C VAL A 705 7.59 18.41 25.42
N PRO A 706 6.73 18.05 26.40
CA PRO A 706 5.95 19.04 27.13
C PRO A 706 6.90 20.05 27.80
N GLN A 707 6.66 21.35 27.64
CA GLN A 707 7.54 22.44 28.14
C GLN A 707 7.87 22.41 29.65
N ASN A 708 7.34 21.46 30.42
CA ASN A 708 7.45 21.36 31.88
C ASN A 708 8.35 20.21 32.41
N GLN A 709 9.11 19.47 31.58
CA GLN A 709 10.08 18.49 32.09
C GLN A 709 11.53 18.97 31.95
N SER A 710 12.14 19.33 33.09
CA SER A 710 13.47 19.94 33.25
C SER A 710 14.68 18.98 33.11
N GLY A 711 14.56 17.91 32.32
CA GLY A 711 15.55 16.82 32.27
C GLY A 711 16.72 16.98 31.29
N TYR A 712 16.59 17.82 30.25
CA TYR A 712 17.56 17.85 29.12
C TYR A 712 18.41 19.12 29.07
N GLY A 713 19.00 19.53 30.20
CA GLY A 713 19.88 20.69 30.27
C GLY A 713 21.26 20.53 29.60
N ASN A 714 21.63 19.32 29.14
CA ASN A 714 23.02 19.00 28.78
C ASN A 714 23.23 18.49 27.33
N VAL A 715 22.30 18.69 26.40
CA VAL A 715 22.57 18.40 24.98
C VAL A 715 23.20 19.63 24.34
N PRO A 716 24.51 19.62 24.01
CA PRO A 716 25.13 20.75 23.33
C PRO A 716 24.54 20.90 21.91
N PRO A 717 24.22 22.12 21.45
CA PRO A 717 23.76 22.33 20.09
C PRO A 717 24.83 21.85 19.09
N PRO A 718 24.43 21.44 17.87
CA PRO A 718 25.38 21.00 16.86
C PRO A 718 26.37 22.13 16.58
N THR A 719 27.66 21.87 16.83
CA THR A 719 28.74 22.80 16.52
C THR A 719 28.80 22.99 15.00
N ASN A 720 28.21 24.08 14.51
CA ASN A 720 28.29 24.46 13.11
C ASN A 720 29.75 24.64 12.68
N LEU A 721 30.11 23.95 11.60
CA LEU A 721 31.24 24.32 10.74
C LEU A 721 30.98 25.74 10.19
N ASP A 722 31.83 26.66 10.64
CA ASP A 722 32.15 27.98 10.12
C ASP A 722 31.09 28.71 9.26
N ARG A 723 30.31 29.56 9.93
CA ARG A 723 29.96 30.88 9.40
C ARG A 723 30.69 31.93 10.23
N ARG A 724 31.80 32.45 9.68
CA ARG A 724 32.30 33.79 10.05
C ARG A 724 32.36 34.67 8.81
N ASP A 725 31.47 35.65 8.88
CA ASP A 725 31.43 36.95 8.24
C ASP A 725 32.73 37.45 7.60
N ASN A 726 32.60 37.94 6.36
CA ASN A 726 33.47 38.97 5.81
C ASN A 726 32.63 39.91 4.91
N TYR A 727 31.75 40.69 5.52
CA TYR A 727 31.27 41.94 4.91
C TYR A 727 32.30 43.03 5.21
N GLY A 728 33.27 43.16 4.30
CA GLY A 728 34.20 44.27 4.27
C GLY A 728 33.50 45.56 3.87
N ASN A 729 33.39 46.48 4.84
CA ASN A 729 32.99 47.86 4.63
C ASN A 729 34.05 48.56 3.76
N ARG A 730 33.67 48.97 2.54
CA ARG A 730 34.40 49.94 1.71
C ARG A 730 33.55 51.19 1.57
N SER A 731 33.94 52.26 2.25
CA SER A 731 33.74 53.63 1.75
C SER A 731 34.77 54.57 2.38
N GLY A 732 35.59 55.13 1.50
CA GLY A 732 36.72 56.00 1.82
C GLY A 732 37.30 56.63 0.56
N LYS A 733 36.42 57.14 -0.32
CA LYS A 733 36.48 58.44 -1.02
C LYS A 733 35.31 58.54 -2.00
#